data_AF-Q8EWD4-F1
#
_entry.id   AF-Q8EWD4-F1
#
_cell.length_a   1.000
_cell.length_b   1.000
_cell.length_c   1.000
_cell.angle_alpha   90.00
_cell.angle_beta   90.00
_cell.angle_gamma   90.00
#
_symmetry.space_group_name_H-M   'P 1'
#
loop_
_entity.id
_entity.type
_entity.pdbx_description
1 polymer ?
#
loop_
_entity_poly.entity_id
_entity_poly.type
_entity_poly.pdbx_seq_one_letter_code
_entity_poly.pdbx_strand_id
1 'polypeptide(L)'
;MSKLSKKITLSAITSVLSIATGLSIGLPISNNSLKNSSITNISSSNQSTTASKLAPSEANDQNANLSTSNGPITFLGNKITALDWYGNKLWEKDLSTLIPDYNGKVSTDGSATNYDNGPWKRAWFNWDYNRNTDLLWIIGYWSPVTKKQPLLGIKASSGDIQHNYDIDYQSYTSSLGATTTGTAYRFVSALASGKVMIYGGAATAYNGKGLLFNPSDSTLTLLNGNSATESIFPPNDSEYGTKYRWYFFNLIPIGNNKNFVEVLPFSRDATTGDAGYPNANYNVYFLLVDDNLNLIETTGTWSKLVKVADGMQNYRNTKITPQRDYYTMLDGKVVTVVYNTAIVINATGNSINYGTYPMSEAKWIKSWAFDSNQNLYFKFKDESTIYKVSGSAWSSLNNNTSSAIAPNTYLDLAGIPQTKDYANNLIIYNVYGYTGQLMMVNSKYNENVDTSNSGITEDANPDKLGLALAVTQNANSQNQGDYKGILNGDDSIQKASDFELSQSAIDSKIPSEITRSDINTLNSSFLKNASDFTITKIDDANGTIEIQCNLYQIPWFASELPSNITPRVVTHQYTTTNKINNKISWKTLSETTDYDFLNMKPSKIAVDDVTNLDPFQVSFQSQIITTAQGQQLYPKKTYSVSDPNDTAGTIKVSVKYEYVPMGLSYSTNNVKSYETNFTYTVFKSTDTPAFRFTGQTTSGSSASIDVSNVAELKNLLNASTLPSSFNYLNSSTDSTNSAFLQFINTANSKGYPISKMKFTVTADDVAGTLKITATMPASYSPKNSEETFTVTYTNLNKAANYKFNFKTSSSSIGSQNFSTLLPSSITDGDIINNLIEYQGFNSNDFTITKTANDQNGTLLVQISLNSSYASAIGNGNAGFKNYSATHTFTGFMNEDQYNERFNVEFVDDSSEVLIDLKQMQSSQVYDTLVTKNTSLTVGNTTYNNLKELVEKLLITKLGSLVPTGWKDNASIDVGMYYDNSQGTASFYVNIPKSLMAGANSDLNLVANYTGFLKGNAVQTNDNLSFVSDNMLKNYLISKGFVTKEQYEAFTAASFAEWLKEDNNAIKLITYKTGQYEQLLNDPTKYSINIVANTTQKTVSVYIHFNGITDSNSLSEYSVVYAI
;
A
#
# COMPACT_ATOMS: atom_id res chain seq x y z
N MET A 1 -21.68 -46.90 24.26
CA MET A 1 -22.70 -46.67 23.22
C MET A 1 -23.09 -45.19 23.26
N SER A 2 -23.05 -44.51 22.09
CA SER A 2 -23.81 -43.31 21.64
C SER A 2 -23.87 -42.05 22.52
N LYS A 3 -23.87 -40.79 22.04
CA LYS A 3 -23.61 -40.06 20.78
C LYS A 3 -24.04 -38.58 21.09
N LEU A 4 -23.33 -37.59 20.54
CA LEU A 4 -23.76 -36.19 20.24
C LEU A 4 -24.29 -35.30 21.39
N SER A 5 -24.40 -33.97 21.33
CA SER A 5 -23.73 -32.81 20.70
C SER A 5 -24.61 -31.60 21.09
N LYS A 6 -24.04 -30.42 21.39
CA LYS A 6 -24.46 -29.10 20.84
C LYS A 6 -23.75 -27.92 21.54
N LYS A 7 -23.22 -27.04 20.68
CA LYS A 7 -22.74 -25.68 20.92
C LYS A 7 -23.89 -24.75 21.35
N ILE A 8 -23.57 -23.74 22.15
CA ILE A 8 -24.19 -22.41 22.07
C ILE A 8 -23.05 -21.37 22.02
N THR A 9 -23.12 -20.54 20.97
CA THR A 9 -22.34 -19.34 20.72
C THR A 9 -23.29 -18.15 20.86
N LEU A 10 -22.86 -17.04 21.46
CA LEU A 10 -23.34 -15.67 21.17
C LEU A 10 -22.30 -14.69 21.74
N SER A 11 -21.39 -14.12 20.92
CA SER A 11 -21.49 -12.87 20.15
C SER A 11 -21.22 -11.60 20.98
N ALA A 12 -20.11 -10.94 20.65
CA ALA A 12 -19.76 -9.58 21.06
C ALA A 12 -20.57 -8.53 20.26
N ILE A 13 -20.89 -7.38 20.87
CA ILE A 13 -21.02 -6.06 20.23
C ILE A 13 -20.54 -5.00 21.24
N THR A 14 -19.64 -4.13 20.78
CA THR A 14 -19.15 -2.89 21.37
C THR A 14 -20.14 -1.73 21.15
N SER A 15 -20.25 -0.77 22.08
CA SER A 15 -20.27 0.68 21.80
C SER A 15 -20.48 1.58 23.04
N VAL A 16 -19.53 2.51 23.21
CA VAL A 16 -19.62 3.93 23.63
C VAL A 16 -20.57 4.34 24.76
N LEU A 17 -20.01 4.92 25.84
CA LEU A 17 -20.56 6.14 26.47
C LEU A 17 -19.49 6.90 27.26
N SER A 18 -19.38 8.18 26.92
CA SER A 18 -18.61 9.25 27.54
C SER A 18 -19.39 9.90 28.69
N ILE A 19 -18.64 10.48 29.64
CA ILE A 19 -19.01 11.55 30.60
C ILE A 19 -20.15 11.27 31.61
N ALA A 20 -19.80 11.18 32.89
CA ALA A 20 -20.60 11.71 34.00
C ALA A 20 -19.70 12.10 35.19
N THR A 21 -19.46 13.40 35.32
CA THR A 21 -19.03 14.08 36.55
C THR A 21 -20.20 14.16 37.54
N GLY A 22 -19.94 13.99 38.85
CA GLY A 22 -20.76 14.62 39.90
C GLY A 22 -21.07 13.80 41.17
N LEU A 23 -20.32 14.11 42.24
CA LEU A 23 -20.77 14.32 43.66
C LEU A 23 -21.48 13.17 44.40
N SER A 24 -21.28 12.88 45.69
CA SER A 24 -20.40 13.31 46.80
C SER A 24 -20.83 12.48 48.04
N ILE A 25 -20.23 12.74 49.22
CA ILE A 25 -20.46 12.17 50.58
C ILE A 25 -19.59 10.91 50.83
N GLY A 26 -18.58 10.86 51.70
CA GLY A 26 -18.24 11.60 52.93
C GLY A 26 -18.23 10.60 54.11
N LEU A 27 -17.08 10.04 54.51
CA LEU A 27 -16.34 10.26 55.79
C LEU A 27 -15.67 8.91 56.21
N PRO A 28 -14.74 8.81 57.17
CA PRO A 28 -13.61 9.67 57.54
C PRO A 28 -12.25 8.94 57.44
N ILE A 29 -11.19 9.74 57.46
CA ILE A 29 -9.77 9.34 57.45
C ILE A 29 -9.41 8.54 58.73
N SER A 30 -8.78 7.39 58.56
CA SER A 30 -7.95 6.78 59.61
C SER A 30 -6.49 6.63 59.13
N ASN A 31 -5.60 7.24 59.90
CA ASN A 31 -4.16 7.46 59.71
C ASN A 31 -3.24 6.23 59.56
N ASN A 32 -3.61 5.17 58.84
CA ASN A 32 -2.77 3.96 58.71
C ASN A 32 -2.59 3.40 57.28
N SER A 33 -2.98 4.12 56.22
CA SER A 33 -2.76 3.66 54.83
C SER A 33 -1.39 4.02 54.23
N LEU A 34 -0.43 4.47 55.06
CA LEU A 34 0.98 4.54 54.71
C LEU A 34 1.57 3.11 54.69
N LYS A 35 1.27 2.35 53.63
CA LYS A 35 2.00 1.19 53.10
C LYS A 35 1.11 0.54 52.03
N ASN A 36 1.70 0.26 50.87
CA ASN A 36 1.07 -0.23 49.64
C ASN A 36 0.58 0.89 48.72
N SER A 37 1.53 1.56 48.07
CA SER A 37 1.33 1.93 46.67
C SER A 37 1.02 0.66 45.90
N SER A 38 -0.26 0.38 45.66
CA SER A 38 -0.67 -0.74 44.82
C SER A 38 -0.17 -0.45 43.41
N ILE A 39 0.84 -1.19 42.99
CA ILE A 39 1.24 -1.32 41.59
C ILE A 39 0.01 -1.87 40.86
N THR A 40 -0.66 -1.02 40.08
CA THR A 40 -1.59 -1.51 39.07
C THR A 40 -0.71 -2.14 37.99
N ASN A 41 -0.53 -3.46 38.05
CA ASN A 41 0.02 -4.20 36.93
C ASN A 41 -0.91 -3.95 35.74
N ILE A 42 -0.45 -3.14 34.78
CA ILE A 42 -1.05 -3.12 33.46
C ILE A 42 -0.68 -4.46 32.84
N SER A 43 -1.65 -5.36 32.70
CA SER A 43 -1.49 -6.56 31.88
C SER A 43 -1.23 -6.11 30.45
N SER A 44 0.03 -6.06 30.02
CA SER A 44 0.38 -5.77 28.63
C SER A 44 0.02 -7.00 27.79
N SER A 45 -0.94 -6.83 26.89
CA SER A 45 -1.46 -7.89 26.03
C SER A 45 -0.60 -8.16 24.79
N ASN A 46 0.67 -7.74 24.76
CA ASN A 46 1.56 -7.90 23.62
C ASN A 46 2.96 -8.34 24.10
N GLN A 47 3.10 -9.63 24.38
CA GLN A 47 4.43 -10.24 24.49
C GLN A 47 4.91 -10.60 23.09
N SER A 48 5.87 -9.84 22.54
CA SER A 48 6.88 -10.47 21.68
C SER A 48 7.58 -11.57 22.49
N THR A 49 7.94 -12.70 21.88
CA THR A 49 8.65 -13.80 22.56
C THR A 49 10.12 -13.48 22.85
N THR A 50 10.68 -12.44 22.24
CA THR A 50 12.09 -12.05 22.39
C THR A 50 12.22 -10.83 23.30
N ALA A 51 13.08 -10.92 24.30
CA ALA A 51 13.43 -9.78 25.13
C ALA A 51 14.32 -8.79 24.37
N SER A 52 14.19 -7.49 24.65
CA SER A 52 15.15 -6.53 24.11
C SER A 52 16.49 -6.70 24.82
N LYS A 53 17.57 -6.84 24.04
CA LYS A 53 18.92 -6.90 24.61
C LYS A 53 19.23 -5.61 25.34
N LEU A 54 19.86 -5.73 26.51
CA LEU A 54 20.38 -4.58 27.25
C LEU A 54 21.65 -4.10 26.56
N ALA A 55 21.71 -2.81 26.21
CA ALA A 55 22.92 -2.18 25.70
C ALA A 55 23.81 -1.78 26.90
N PRO A 56 24.90 -2.50 27.21
CA PRO A 56 25.69 -2.23 28.40
C PRO A 56 26.37 -0.86 28.26
N SER A 57 26.43 -0.12 29.36
CA SER A 57 27.00 1.22 29.39
C SER A 57 27.89 1.44 30.61
N GLU A 58 28.82 2.37 30.47
CA GLU A 58 29.64 2.91 31.54
C GLU A 58 29.43 4.41 31.69
N ALA A 59 29.77 4.95 32.86
CA ALA A 59 29.72 6.38 33.15
C ALA A 59 30.99 6.81 33.89
N ASN A 60 31.44 8.04 33.67
CA ASN A 60 32.60 8.63 34.36
C ASN A 60 32.42 10.14 34.50
N ASP A 61 33.34 10.79 35.22
CA ASP A 61 33.22 12.22 35.56
C ASP A 61 33.70 13.17 34.45
N GLN A 62 34.34 12.62 33.41
CA GLN A 62 35.03 13.39 32.37
C GLN A 62 34.18 13.57 31.10
N ASN A 63 33.11 12.79 30.94
CA ASN A 63 32.18 12.86 29.82
C ASN A 63 30.82 13.36 30.30
N ALA A 64 30.17 14.17 29.47
CA ALA A 64 28.86 14.68 29.81
C ALA A 64 27.77 13.59 29.70
N ASN A 65 26.82 13.58 30.64
CA ASN A 65 25.57 12.83 30.56
C ASN A 65 24.63 13.54 29.58
N LEU A 66 24.48 12.98 28.39
CA LEU A 66 23.77 13.63 27.29
C LEU A 66 22.41 12.98 27.03
N SER A 67 21.38 13.82 26.94
CA SER A 67 20.02 13.45 26.54
C SER A 67 19.63 14.22 25.28
N THR A 68 19.35 13.46 24.22
CA THR A 68 18.83 13.96 22.93
C THR A 68 17.30 14.00 22.96
N SER A 69 16.65 14.38 21.86
CA SER A 69 15.19 14.23 21.72
C SER A 69 14.73 12.77 21.69
N ASN A 70 15.59 11.83 21.31
CA ASN A 70 15.23 10.42 21.13
C ASN A 70 15.55 9.56 22.36
N GLY A 71 16.48 10.02 23.19
CA GLY A 71 16.95 9.29 24.38
C GLY A 71 18.40 9.62 24.71
N PRO A 72 18.99 8.93 25.69
CA PRO A 72 20.35 9.18 26.17
C PRO A 72 21.43 8.65 25.21
N ILE A 73 22.56 9.36 25.16
CA ILE A 73 23.80 8.84 24.55
C ILE A 73 24.66 8.23 25.66
N THR A 74 25.08 7.00 25.43
CA THR A 74 25.90 6.21 26.37
C THR A 74 27.14 5.68 25.66
N PHE A 75 28.06 5.09 26.41
CA PHE A 75 29.26 4.46 25.84
C PHE A 75 29.67 3.21 26.60
N LEU A 76 30.49 2.39 25.94
CA LEU A 76 31.23 1.29 26.52
C LEU A 76 32.56 1.14 25.76
N GLY A 77 33.66 1.57 26.38
CA GLY A 77 34.97 1.54 25.76
C GLY A 77 35.05 2.38 24.47
N ASN A 78 35.32 1.75 23.33
CA ASN A 78 35.39 2.41 22.01
C ASN A 78 34.02 2.66 21.37
N LYS A 79 32.95 2.10 21.94
CA LYS A 79 31.62 2.16 21.36
C LYS A 79 30.80 3.29 21.97
N ILE A 80 30.12 4.04 21.11
CA ILE A 80 29.13 5.04 21.49
C ILE A 80 27.77 4.55 21.03
N THR A 81 26.78 4.61 21.91
CA THR A 81 25.45 4.04 21.68
C THR A 81 24.38 5.06 22.02
N ALA A 82 23.52 5.37 21.05
CA ALA A 82 22.29 6.11 21.30
C ALA A 82 21.18 5.15 21.68
N LEU A 83 20.47 5.47 22.77
CA LEU A 83 19.31 4.72 23.24
C LEU A 83 18.03 5.47 22.89
N ASP A 84 16.94 4.74 22.68
CA ASP A 84 15.60 5.30 22.69
C ASP A 84 15.12 5.55 24.13
N TRP A 85 13.97 6.19 24.27
CA TRP A 85 13.34 6.44 25.56
C TRP A 85 12.85 5.18 26.30
N TYR A 86 13.03 4.00 25.71
CA TYR A 86 12.82 2.71 26.35
C TYR A 86 14.14 2.02 26.71
N GLY A 87 15.30 2.64 26.47
CA GLY A 87 16.60 2.04 26.73
C GLY A 87 17.03 1.00 25.71
N ASN A 88 16.37 0.90 24.56
CA ASN A 88 16.84 0.06 23.47
C ASN A 88 17.79 0.84 22.57
N LYS A 89 18.76 0.15 21.97
CA LYS A 89 19.70 0.73 21.02
C LYS A 89 18.98 1.25 19.76
N LEU A 90 19.16 2.54 19.47
CA LEU A 90 18.80 3.17 18.19
C LEU A 90 19.91 2.95 17.16
N TRP A 91 21.15 3.29 17.55
CA TRP A 91 22.35 3.04 16.76
C TRP A 91 23.56 2.92 17.69
N GLU A 92 24.60 2.24 17.23
CA GLU A 92 25.90 2.14 17.90
C GLU A 92 27.01 2.35 16.86
N LYS A 93 28.08 3.03 17.27
CA LYS A 93 29.28 3.23 16.47
C LYS A 93 30.49 2.78 17.26
N ASP A 94 31.26 1.86 16.69
CA ASP A 94 32.60 1.53 17.17
C ASP A 94 33.60 2.52 16.58
N LEU A 95 34.08 3.44 17.40
CA LEU A 95 34.98 4.49 16.97
C LEU A 95 36.37 3.98 16.60
N SER A 96 36.74 2.75 16.98
CA SER A 96 38.02 2.15 16.57
C SER A 96 38.09 1.87 15.05
N THR A 97 36.94 1.77 14.39
CA THR A 97 36.85 1.60 12.94
C THR A 97 37.06 2.90 12.16
N LEU A 98 36.98 4.04 12.84
CA LEU A 98 37.07 5.38 12.25
C LEU A 98 38.33 6.12 12.69
N ILE A 99 38.89 5.76 13.85
CA ILE A 99 39.96 6.52 14.51
C ILE A 99 41.24 5.67 14.62
N PRO A 100 42.34 6.08 13.98
CA PRO A 100 43.59 5.34 13.99
C PRO A 100 44.19 5.18 15.39
N ASP A 101 44.80 4.03 15.64
CA ASP A 101 45.50 3.69 16.87
C ASP A 101 46.93 4.25 16.93
N TYR A 102 47.69 3.86 17.96
CA TYR A 102 49.09 4.27 18.11
C TYR A 102 49.94 3.93 16.88
N ASN A 103 49.64 2.83 16.17
CA ASN A 103 50.37 2.39 14.98
C ASN A 103 49.80 2.96 13.67
N GLY A 104 48.79 3.83 13.75
CA GLY A 104 48.13 4.43 12.59
C GLY A 104 47.15 3.49 11.89
N LYS A 105 46.67 2.43 12.57
CA LYS A 105 45.71 1.47 12.03
C LYS A 105 44.31 1.72 12.60
N VAL A 106 43.30 1.60 11.75
CA VAL A 106 41.90 1.48 12.18
C VAL A 106 41.50 0.01 12.26
N SER A 107 40.52 -0.31 13.08
CA SER A 107 39.95 -1.65 13.14
C SER A 107 39.09 -1.94 11.91
N THR A 108 39.25 -3.10 11.27
CA THR A 108 38.46 -3.50 10.09
C THR A 108 37.15 -4.19 10.45
N ASP A 109 37.03 -4.68 11.68
CA ASP A 109 35.95 -5.55 12.17
C ASP A 109 35.67 -5.35 13.68
N GLY A 110 36.23 -4.32 14.31
CA GLY A 110 36.18 -4.10 15.76
C GLY A 110 37.22 -4.93 16.55
N SER A 111 38.14 -5.63 15.87
CA SER A 111 39.28 -6.31 16.50
C SER A 111 40.32 -5.37 17.12
N ALA A 112 41.17 -5.94 18.00
CA ALA A 112 42.06 -5.22 18.90
C ALA A 112 43.04 -4.27 18.20
N THR A 113 42.84 -2.98 18.43
CA THR A 113 43.75 -1.88 18.12
C THR A 113 44.45 -1.40 19.39
N ASN A 114 45.69 -0.88 19.27
CA ASN A 114 46.48 -0.49 20.43
C ASN A 114 46.29 1.01 20.77
N TYR A 115 45.44 1.27 21.77
CA TYR A 115 45.27 2.59 22.38
C TYR A 115 45.96 2.71 23.74
N ASP A 116 46.77 1.73 24.14
CA ASP A 116 47.33 1.63 25.50
C ASP A 116 48.42 2.68 25.80
N ASN A 117 48.92 3.37 24.78
CA ASN A 117 49.91 4.42 24.90
C ASN A 117 49.25 5.78 25.17
N GLY A 118 49.18 6.20 26.44
CA GLY A 118 48.64 7.49 26.85
C GLY A 118 47.77 7.38 28.11
N PRO A 119 47.27 8.51 28.66
CA PRO A 119 46.44 8.49 29.86
C PRO A 119 45.00 7.98 29.62
N TRP A 120 44.59 7.79 28.36
CA TRP A 120 43.26 7.31 27.97
C TRP A 120 43.40 6.18 26.96
N LYS A 121 42.97 4.98 27.36
CA LYS A 121 43.17 3.74 26.59
C LYS A 121 41.99 3.40 25.69
N ARG A 122 41.55 4.35 24.85
CA ARG A 122 40.41 4.17 23.93
C ARG A 122 40.55 5.04 22.68
N ALA A 123 39.74 4.77 21.67
CA ALA A 123 39.77 5.42 20.36
C ALA A 123 39.42 6.92 20.38
N TRP A 124 38.78 7.42 21.44
CA TRP A 124 38.27 8.78 21.52
C TRP A 124 38.50 9.39 22.89
N PHE A 125 38.65 10.71 22.96
CA PHE A 125 38.94 11.38 24.22
C PHE A 125 37.69 11.93 24.87
N ASN A 126 36.86 12.66 24.13
CA ASN A 126 35.71 13.35 24.69
C ASN A 126 34.65 13.68 23.64
N TRP A 127 33.46 14.08 24.08
CA TRP A 127 32.35 14.51 23.25
C TRP A 127 31.65 15.77 23.78
N ASP A 128 30.90 16.43 22.89
CA ASP A 128 29.89 17.43 23.26
C ASP A 128 28.71 17.39 22.25
N TYR A 129 27.51 17.79 22.68
CA TYR A 129 26.30 17.72 21.86
C TYR A 129 25.73 19.10 21.54
N ASN A 130 25.70 19.43 20.25
CA ASN A 130 25.00 20.60 19.78
C ASN A 130 23.50 20.30 19.61
N ARG A 131 22.71 20.70 20.61
CA ARG A 131 21.25 20.53 20.62
C ARG A 131 20.53 21.22 19.46
N ASN A 132 21.09 22.32 18.93
CA ASN A 132 20.44 23.10 17.85
C ASN A 132 20.60 22.43 16.49
N THR A 133 21.72 21.74 16.25
CA THR A 133 22.00 21.08 14.97
C THR A 133 21.84 19.56 15.02
N ASP A 134 21.54 19.01 16.21
CA ASP A 134 21.48 17.57 16.48
C ASP A 134 22.80 16.83 16.15
N LEU A 135 23.94 17.48 16.41
CA LEU A 135 25.27 16.92 16.14
C LEU A 135 26.02 16.62 17.44
N LEU A 136 26.41 15.35 17.61
CA LEU A 136 27.37 14.89 18.59
C LEU A 136 28.78 15.04 18.02
N TRP A 137 29.57 15.94 18.60
CA TRP A 137 30.96 16.14 18.24
C TRP A 137 31.86 15.28 19.10
N ILE A 138 32.77 14.53 18.49
CA ILE A 138 33.70 13.63 19.18
C ILE A 138 35.12 13.93 18.70
N ILE A 139 36.03 14.10 19.65
CA ILE A 139 37.46 14.22 19.37
C ILE A 139 38.17 12.89 19.58
N GLY A 140 38.88 12.44 18.54
CA GLY A 140 39.55 11.14 18.48
C GLY A 140 40.92 11.11 19.14
N TYR A 141 41.49 9.92 19.21
CA TYR A 141 42.89 9.69 19.58
C TYR A 141 43.84 10.29 18.52
N TRP A 142 44.94 10.90 18.97
CA TRP A 142 46.00 11.39 18.08
C TRP A 142 47.02 10.28 17.80
N SER A 143 47.23 9.97 16.51
CA SER A 143 48.16 8.91 16.14
C SER A 143 49.58 9.45 15.89
N PRO A 144 50.62 8.91 16.57
CA PRO A 144 52.00 9.30 16.32
C PRO A 144 52.53 8.87 14.96
N VAL A 145 51.88 7.93 14.27
CA VAL A 145 52.25 7.50 12.91
C VAL A 145 51.68 8.45 11.87
N THR A 146 50.38 8.72 11.92
CA THR A 146 49.72 9.61 10.93
C THR A 146 49.90 11.09 11.25
N LYS A 147 50.31 11.43 12.48
CA LYS A 147 50.42 12.79 13.04
C LYS A 147 49.11 13.58 13.08
N LYS A 148 47.98 12.90 12.92
CA LYS A 148 46.64 13.50 12.83
C LYS A 148 45.76 13.08 14.00
N GLN A 149 44.75 13.90 14.26
CA GLN A 149 43.69 13.62 15.23
C GLN A 149 42.31 13.83 14.59
N PRO A 150 41.46 12.79 14.49
CA PRO A 150 40.12 12.95 13.92
C PRO A 150 39.18 13.78 14.80
N LEU A 151 38.35 14.62 14.18
CA LEU A 151 37.15 15.25 14.75
C LEU A 151 35.94 14.75 13.96
N LEU A 152 35.00 14.12 14.66
CA LEU A 152 33.79 13.54 14.07
C LEU A 152 32.56 14.34 14.49
N GLY A 153 31.69 14.70 13.55
CA GLY A 153 30.35 15.20 13.81
C GLY A 153 29.33 14.13 13.43
N ILE A 154 28.72 13.48 14.42
CA ILE A 154 27.74 12.42 14.25
C ILE A 154 26.35 12.97 14.48
N LYS A 155 25.43 12.78 13.54
CA LYS A 155 24.02 13.13 13.73
C LYS A 155 23.41 12.26 14.80
N ALA A 156 23.01 12.85 15.93
CA ALA A 156 22.60 12.08 17.09
C ALA A 156 21.31 11.30 16.85
N SER A 157 20.45 11.76 15.94
CA SER A 157 19.22 11.04 15.59
C SER A 157 19.41 9.77 14.76
N SER A 158 20.44 9.69 13.91
CA SER A 158 20.62 8.58 12.95
C SER A 158 21.95 7.84 13.07
N GLY A 159 22.95 8.43 13.73
CA GLY A 159 24.31 7.89 13.78
C GLY A 159 25.13 8.17 12.51
N ASP A 160 24.62 8.95 11.56
CA ASP A 160 25.34 9.30 10.34
C ASP A 160 26.48 10.27 10.63
N ILE A 161 27.65 10.01 10.03
CA ILE A 161 28.80 10.91 10.12
C ILE A 161 28.58 12.05 9.13
N GLN A 162 28.26 13.23 9.64
CA GLN A 162 28.06 14.45 8.83
C GLN A 162 29.39 15.17 8.58
N HIS A 163 30.32 15.08 9.54
CA HIS A 163 31.63 15.69 9.45
C HIS A 163 32.71 14.69 9.90
N ASN A 164 33.79 14.61 9.12
CA ASN A 164 35.00 13.89 9.47
C ASN A 164 36.20 14.73 9.04
N TYR A 165 36.93 15.28 10.02
CA TYR A 165 38.04 16.18 9.78
C TYR A 165 39.28 15.70 10.51
N ASP A 166 40.40 15.56 9.79
CA ASP A 166 41.70 15.26 10.39
C ASP A 166 42.39 16.55 10.82
N ILE A 167 42.51 16.76 12.13
CA ILE A 167 43.31 17.84 12.68
C ILE A 167 44.79 17.51 12.46
N ASP A 168 45.45 18.32 11.62
CA ASP A 168 46.89 18.29 11.43
C ASP A 168 47.57 19.44 12.17
N TYR A 169 48.26 19.09 13.25
CA TYR A 169 48.99 20.02 14.09
C TYR A 169 50.26 20.60 13.44
N GLN A 170 50.73 20.03 12.31
CA GLN A 170 51.97 20.46 11.67
C GLN A 170 51.96 21.95 11.31
N SER A 171 50.82 22.44 10.80
CA SER A 171 50.61 23.84 10.43
C SER A 171 50.74 24.83 11.60
N TYR A 172 50.63 24.34 12.84
CA TYR A 172 50.71 25.13 14.06
C TYR A 172 51.92 24.80 14.92
N THR A 173 52.85 23.96 14.44
CA THR A 173 54.03 23.50 15.22
C THR A 173 54.86 24.66 15.77
N SER A 174 55.01 25.75 15.00
CA SER A 174 55.72 26.97 15.42
C SER A 174 55.04 27.67 16.60
N SER A 175 53.74 27.48 16.79
CA SER A 175 52.92 28.14 17.81
C SER A 175 52.54 27.23 18.98
N LEU A 176 52.42 25.92 18.75
CA LEU A 176 52.02 24.92 19.77
C LEU A 176 53.18 24.05 20.28
N GLY A 177 54.33 24.05 19.59
CA GLY A 177 55.41 23.09 19.83
C GLY A 177 55.13 21.72 19.20
N ALA A 178 56.01 20.75 19.46
CA ALA A 178 55.83 19.39 18.94
C ALA A 178 54.66 18.67 19.62
N THR A 179 53.67 18.25 18.83
CA THR A 179 52.52 17.48 19.33
C THR A 179 52.90 16.01 19.49
N THR A 180 52.52 15.41 20.62
CA THR A 180 52.68 14.01 20.99
C THR A 180 51.38 13.49 21.59
N THR A 181 51.25 12.18 21.78
CA THR A 181 50.06 11.59 22.40
C THR A 181 49.77 12.15 23.81
N GLY A 182 50.81 12.56 24.55
CA GLY A 182 50.64 13.21 25.85
C GLY A 182 50.18 14.67 25.77
N THR A 183 50.44 15.35 24.66
CA THR A 183 50.26 16.81 24.49
C THR A 183 49.12 17.21 23.54
N ALA A 184 48.55 16.27 22.77
CA ALA A 184 47.40 16.52 21.88
C ALA A 184 46.18 17.05 22.65
N TYR A 185 45.31 17.79 21.94
CA TYR A 185 44.07 18.30 22.53
C TYR A 185 43.09 17.18 22.86
N ARG A 186 42.29 17.40 23.89
CA ARG A 186 41.57 16.34 24.61
C ARG A 186 40.09 16.59 24.73
N PHE A 187 39.68 17.84 24.59
CA PHE A 187 38.33 18.28 24.83
C PHE A 187 37.75 18.96 23.61
N VAL A 188 36.44 18.84 23.49
CA VAL A 188 35.64 19.48 22.47
C VAL A 188 34.45 20.14 23.14
N SER A 189 34.05 21.30 22.64
CA SER A 189 32.76 21.94 22.97
C SER A 189 32.11 22.50 21.72
N ALA A 190 30.80 22.28 21.59
CA ALA A 190 29.99 22.89 20.55
C ALA A 190 29.55 24.29 21.00
N LEU A 191 29.96 25.33 20.27
CA LEU A 191 29.63 26.71 20.62
C LEU A 191 28.21 27.05 20.17
N ALA A 192 27.60 28.05 20.83
CA ALA A 192 26.29 28.58 20.43
C ALA A 192 26.27 29.13 19.00
N SER A 193 27.43 29.51 18.44
CA SER A 193 27.59 29.94 17.04
C SER A 193 27.54 28.81 16.01
N GLY A 194 27.51 27.54 16.44
CA GLY A 194 27.58 26.36 15.57
C GLY A 194 29.00 25.92 15.23
N LYS A 195 30.03 26.69 15.63
CA LYS A 195 31.44 26.30 15.54
C LYS A 195 31.81 25.33 16.66
N VAL A 196 32.95 24.66 16.50
CA VAL A 196 33.43 23.64 17.43
C VAL A 196 34.80 24.04 17.97
N MET A 197 34.90 24.21 19.29
CA MET A 197 36.18 24.51 19.94
C MET A 197 36.85 23.21 20.35
N ILE A 198 38.10 23.03 19.96
CA ILE A 198 38.99 21.96 20.41
C ILE A 198 40.05 22.55 21.32
N TYR A 199 40.20 22.01 22.52
CA TYR A 199 41.06 22.58 23.56
C TYR A 199 41.51 21.54 24.59
N GLY A 200 42.33 22.00 25.54
CA GLY A 200 42.85 21.21 26.67
C GLY A 200 43.91 20.16 26.28
N GLY A 201 45.14 20.31 26.79
CA GLY A 201 46.25 19.37 26.62
C GLY A 201 47.19 19.47 27.82
N ALA A 202 47.61 18.34 28.41
CA ALA A 202 48.23 18.31 29.75
C ALA A 202 49.69 18.81 29.82
N ALA A 203 50.24 19.39 28.75
CA ALA A 203 51.69 19.53 28.60
C ALA A 203 52.21 20.89 28.14
N THR A 204 51.37 21.83 27.73
CA THR A 204 51.84 23.17 27.36
C THR A 204 51.95 24.06 28.61
N ALA A 205 53.06 24.79 28.71
CA ALA A 205 53.15 25.90 29.66
C ALA A 205 52.19 27.00 29.18
N TYR A 206 51.43 27.56 30.12
CA TYR A 206 50.61 28.78 30.02
C TYR A 206 50.39 29.33 28.59
N ASN A 207 49.36 28.81 27.91
CA ASN A 207 48.88 29.41 26.67
C ASN A 207 47.41 29.03 26.46
N GLY A 208 46.50 30.00 26.57
CA GLY A 208 45.05 29.85 26.38
C GLY A 208 44.66 29.60 24.92
N LYS A 209 45.40 28.71 24.24
CA LYS A 209 45.24 28.39 22.83
C LYS A 209 44.21 27.30 22.64
N GLY A 210 43.27 27.54 21.74
CA GLY A 210 42.29 26.57 21.25
C GLY A 210 42.30 26.54 19.73
N LEU A 211 41.75 25.48 19.16
CA LEU A 211 41.50 25.38 17.73
C LEU A 211 40.00 25.52 17.50
N LEU A 212 39.62 26.55 16.75
CA LEU A 212 38.23 26.79 16.37
C LEU A 212 37.98 26.18 15.00
N PHE A 213 37.19 25.11 14.96
CA PHE A 213 36.74 24.47 13.75
C PHE A 213 35.40 25.09 13.31
N ASN A 214 35.31 25.49 12.05
CA ASN A 214 34.07 25.93 11.43
C ASN A 214 33.51 24.82 10.51
N PRO A 215 32.40 24.17 10.87
CA PRO A 215 31.84 23.07 10.08
C PRO A 215 31.37 23.48 8.67
N SER A 216 30.98 24.74 8.46
CA SER A 216 30.40 25.18 7.18
C SER A 216 31.41 25.24 6.05
N ASP A 217 32.67 25.54 6.35
CA ASP A 217 33.76 25.66 5.38
C ASP A 217 34.91 24.66 5.64
N SER A 218 34.77 23.82 6.67
CA SER A 218 35.79 22.86 7.12
C SER A 218 37.15 23.51 7.42
N THR A 219 37.14 24.75 7.91
CA THR A 219 38.37 25.47 8.28
C THR A 219 38.68 25.33 9.77
N LEU A 220 39.97 25.24 10.07
CA LEU A 220 40.50 25.19 11.44
C LEU A 220 41.38 26.42 11.67
N THR A 221 41.12 27.15 12.75
CA THR A 221 41.88 28.35 13.10
C THR A 221 42.48 28.21 14.50
N LEU A 222 43.78 28.46 14.63
CA LEU A 222 44.43 28.59 15.93
C LEU A 222 44.06 29.93 16.56
N LEU A 223 43.48 29.86 17.75
CA LEU A 223 43.17 31.01 18.58
C LEU A 223 44.25 31.16 19.64
N ASN A 224 44.72 32.37 19.86
CA ASN A 224 45.70 32.66 20.90
C ASN A 224 45.07 33.25 22.18
N GLY A 225 43.89 33.88 22.07
CA GLY A 225 43.16 34.53 23.17
C GLY A 225 43.97 35.61 23.93
N ASN A 226 43.30 36.46 24.72
CA ASN A 226 43.98 37.32 25.72
C ASN A 226 43.58 36.97 27.17
N SER A 227 42.88 35.85 27.35
CA SER A 227 42.43 35.28 28.63
C SER A 227 43.55 34.71 29.50
N ALA A 228 44.77 34.67 28.97
CA ALA A 228 45.98 34.33 29.69
C ALA A 228 46.61 35.58 30.34
N THR A 229 46.09 36.03 31.50
CA THR A 229 46.76 37.03 32.36
C THR A 229 47.46 36.39 33.57
N GLU A 230 48.71 36.73 33.92
CA GLU A 230 49.46 36.05 35.01
C GLU A 230 48.84 36.26 36.40
N SER A 231 47.88 37.19 36.51
CA SER A 231 47.14 37.50 37.73
C SER A 231 46.30 36.36 38.31
N ILE A 232 46.12 35.24 37.58
CA ILE A 232 45.43 34.03 38.06
C ILE A 232 46.34 33.09 38.86
N PHE A 233 47.65 33.33 38.85
CA PHE A 233 48.57 32.57 39.68
C PHE A 233 48.38 32.93 41.17
N PRO A 234 48.46 31.97 42.10
CA PRO A 234 48.51 32.25 43.52
C PRO A 234 49.61 33.28 43.80
N PRO A 235 49.30 34.38 44.50
CA PRO A 235 50.32 35.38 44.81
C PRO A 235 51.43 34.75 45.65
N ASN A 236 52.70 35.07 45.30
CA ASN A 236 53.92 34.74 46.04
C ASN A 236 54.52 33.33 45.88
N ASP A 237 54.20 32.58 44.83
CA ASP A 237 54.95 31.35 44.48
C ASP A 237 55.83 31.56 43.23
N SER A 238 57.14 31.75 43.42
CA SER A 238 58.12 31.94 42.34
C SER A 238 58.45 30.66 41.57
N GLU A 239 58.02 29.49 42.05
CA GLU A 239 58.19 28.18 41.40
C GLU A 239 56.90 27.72 40.70
N TYR A 240 55.87 28.57 40.68
CA TYR A 240 54.54 28.21 40.21
C TYR A 240 54.51 27.76 38.73
N GLY A 241 55.24 28.46 37.86
CA GLY A 241 55.33 28.13 36.43
C GLY A 241 56.12 26.84 36.10
N THR A 242 56.91 26.31 37.05
CA THR A 242 57.65 25.05 36.88
C THR A 242 56.92 23.86 37.50
N LYS A 243 56.23 24.05 38.64
CA LYS A 243 55.48 23.00 39.37
C LYS A 243 54.06 22.77 38.88
N TYR A 244 53.39 23.82 38.42
CA TYR A 244 51.98 23.77 38.02
C TYR A 244 51.79 24.00 36.52
N ARG A 245 50.72 23.44 35.97
CA ARG A 245 50.25 23.61 34.59
C ARG A 245 48.80 24.08 34.62
N TRP A 246 48.43 25.05 33.78
CA TRP A 246 47.03 25.45 33.63
C TRP A 246 46.31 24.47 32.73
N TYR A 247 45.25 23.86 33.27
CA TYR A 247 44.42 22.93 32.52
C TYR A 247 43.08 23.59 32.20
N PHE A 248 42.89 23.94 30.93
CA PHE A 248 41.58 24.31 30.40
C PHE A 248 40.73 23.05 30.40
N PHE A 249 39.87 22.95 31.40
CA PHE A 249 39.12 21.74 31.71
C PHE A 249 37.78 21.68 30.97
N ASN A 250 37.03 22.77 30.97
CA ASN A 250 35.71 22.80 30.36
C ASN A 250 35.39 24.16 29.72
N LEU A 251 34.82 24.17 28.51
CA LEU A 251 34.29 25.36 27.86
C LEU A 251 32.78 25.21 27.80
N ILE A 252 32.08 26.14 28.42
CA ILE A 252 30.62 26.12 28.54
C ILE A 252 30.02 27.27 27.70
N PRO A 253 29.25 26.97 26.64
CA PRO A 253 28.58 27.99 25.84
C PRO A 253 27.39 28.61 26.58
N ILE A 254 27.30 29.94 26.57
CA ILE A 254 26.24 30.71 27.26
C ILE A 254 25.25 31.29 26.24
N GLY A 255 25.77 31.80 25.10
CA GLY A 255 25.00 32.48 24.05
C GLY A 255 25.57 33.86 23.70
N ASN A 256 25.17 34.45 22.57
CA ASN A 256 25.65 35.78 22.11
C ASN A 256 27.19 35.92 22.00
N ASN A 257 27.89 34.91 21.44
CA ASN A 257 29.35 34.89 21.33
C ASN A 257 30.04 35.01 22.72
N LYS A 258 29.46 34.39 23.75
CA LYS A 258 30.00 34.32 25.11
C LYS A 258 30.13 32.87 25.58
N ASN A 259 31.26 32.56 26.20
CA ASN A 259 31.62 31.25 26.70
C ASN A 259 32.28 31.37 28.09
N PHE A 260 32.05 30.40 28.95
CA PHE A 260 32.80 30.24 30.20
C PHE A 260 33.91 29.22 30.01
N VAL A 261 35.12 29.59 30.40
CA VAL A 261 36.28 28.70 30.43
C VAL A 261 36.54 28.34 31.88
N GLU A 262 36.31 27.07 32.21
CA GLU A 262 36.70 26.46 33.47
C GLU A 262 38.17 26.08 33.42
N VAL A 263 38.91 26.58 34.38
CA VAL A 263 40.35 26.46 34.43
C VAL A 263 40.79 26.02 35.83
N LEU A 264 41.72 25.07 35.89
CA LEU A 264 42.24 24.54 37.14
C LEU A 264 43.78 24.47 37.11
N PRO A 265 44.46 24.75 38.24
CA PRO A 265 45.88 24.55 38.39
C PRO A 265 46.17 23.07 38.63
N PHE A 266 46.90 22.45 37.71
CA PHE A 266 47.32 21.06 37.76
C PHE A 266 48.77 20.96 38.23
N SER A 267 49.02 20.37 39.41
CA SER A 267 50.38 20.09 39.88
C SER A 267 50.95 18.83 39.21
N ARG A 268 52.25 18.84 38.91
CA ARG A 268 52.98 17.64 38.47
C ARG A 268 53.40 16.72 39.62
N ASP A 269 53.30 17.19 40.85
CA ASP A 269 53.74 16.46 42.04
C ASP A 269 52.60 15.58 42.58
N ALA A 270 52.82 14.27 42.64
CA ALA A 270 51.84 13.33 43.21
C ALA A 270 51.64 13.59 44.71
N THR A 271 50.40 13.77 45.16
CA THR A 271 50.06 13.92 46.58
C THR A 271 48.86 13.03 46.95
N THR A 272 48.85 12.51 48.18
CA THR A 272 47.78 11.67 48.72
C THR A 272 47.30 12.21 50.07
N GLY A 273 45.99 12.13 50.33
CA GLY A 273 45.37 12.55 51.59
C GLY A 273 45.35 14.07 51.82
N ASP A 274 44.97 14.48 53.04
CA ASP A 274 44.81 15.89 53.45
C ASP A 274 46.11 16.72 53.39
N ALA A 275 47.29 16.07 53.26
CA ALA A 275 48.59 16.72 53.15
C ALA A 275 48.88 17.32 51.77
N GLY A 276 48.06 17.04 50.75
CA GLY A 276 48.17 17.60 49.39
C GLY A 276 47.62 19.03 49.24
N TYR A 277 47.20 19.68 50.34
CA TYR A 277 46.46 20.94 50.38
C TYR A 277 47.04 22.14 49.60
N PRO A 278 48.36 22.32 49.40
CA PRO A 278 48.86 23.35 48.48
C PRO A 278 48.98 22.90 47.02
N ASN A 279 49.04 21.59 46.76
CA ASN A 279 49.38 21.01 45.45
C ASN A 279 48.20 20.37 44.70
N ALA A 280 47.07 20.09 45.36
CA ALA A 280 45.92 19.48 44.69
C ALA A 280 45.02 20.51 44.01
N ASN A 281 44.24 20.05 43.03
CA ASN A 281 43.38 20.82 42.11
C ASN A 281 42.16 21.48 42.82
N TYR A 282 42.39 22.23 43.90
CA TYR A 282 41.36 22.79 44.80
C TYR A 282 40.81 24.16 44.36
N ASN A 283 41.51 24.87 43.48
CA ASN A 283 41.11 26.20 43.05
C ASN A 283 40.62 26.15 41.59
N VAL A 284 39.32 25.97 41.38
CA VAL A 284 38.69 26.12 40.06
C VAL A 284 38.37 27.60 39.82
N TYR A 285 38.69 28.10 38.63
CA TYR A 285 38.30 29.45 38.20
C TYR A 285 37.46 29.41 36.92
N PHE A 286 36.56 30.38 36.78
CA PHE A 286 35.83 30.63 35.54
C PHE A 286 36.30 31.93 34.88
N LEU A 287 36.51 31.90 33.56
CA LEU A 287 36.81 33.07 32.74
C LEU A 287 35.67 33.27 31.73
N LEU A 288 35.14 34.49 31.61
CA LEU A 288 34.17 34.83 30.56
C LEU A 288 34.92 35.31 29.31
N VAL A 289 34.73 34.60 28.20
CA VAL A 289 35.41 34.88 26.94
C VAL A 289 34.45 34.88 25.75
N ASP A 290 34.90 35.45 24.62
CA ASP A 290 34.24 35.31 23.32
C ASP A 290 34.62 34.00 22.60
N ASP A 291 34.06 33.73 21.40
CA ASP A 291 34.43 32.54 20.60
C ASP A 291 35.91 32.52 20.17
N ASN A 292 36.61 33.65 20.25
CA ASN A 292 38.04 33.77 19.96
C ASN A 292 38.92 33.65 21.22
N LEU A 293 38.34 33.27 22.37
CA LEU A 293 38.99 33.17 23.68
C LEU A 293 39.52 34.52 24.24
N ASN A 294 38.96 35.64 23.79
CA ASN A 294 39.25 36.96 24.36
C ASN A 294 38.36 37.23 25.58
N LEU A 295 38.92 37.78 26.67
CA LEU A 295 38.17 38.22 27.84
C LEU A 295 37.17 39.31 27.45
N ILE A 296 35.95 39.16 27.95
CA ILE A 296 34.90 40.17 27.80
C ILE A 296 34.99 41.13 28.99
N GLU A 297 35.56 42.31 28.79
CA GLU A 297 35.78 43.32 29.84
C GLU A 297 34.45 43.88 30.37
N THR A 298 34.25 43.84 31.70
CA THR A 298 33.09 44.46 32.39
C THR A 298 33.49 45.07 33.73
N THR A 299 32.75 46.06 34.23
CA THR A 299 32.97 46.69 35.54
C THR A 299 32.11 45.99 36.60
N GLY A 300 32.71 45.18 37.48
CA GLY A 300 32.00 44.40 38.50
C GLY A 300 32.76 43.14 38.93
N THR A 301 32.25 42.41 39.94
CA THR A 301 32.95 41.33 40.69
C THR A 301 33.41 40.12 39.87
N TRP A 302 33.02 40.01 38.60
CA TRP A 302 33.28 38.84 37.74
C TRP A 302 34.14 39.14 36.51
N SER A 303 34.62 40.38 36.36
CA SER A 303 35.56 40.72 35.28
C SER A 303 37.01 40.34 35.57
N LYS A 304 37.26 39.77 36.75
CA LYS A 304 38.52 39.13 37.15
C LYS A 304 38.21 37.81 37.85
N LEU A 305 38.85 36.75 37.38
CA LEU A 305 39.32 35.57 38.11
C LEU A 305 38.53 35.26 39.40
N VAL A 306 37.51 34.41 39.31
CA VAL A 306 36.72 34.00 40.48
C VAL A 306 37.11 32.60 40.90
N LYS A 307 37.69 32.46 42.10
CA LYS A 307 37.92 31.17 42.73
C LYS A 307 36.59 30.62 43.26
N VAL A 308 36.09 29.56 42.62
CA VAL A 308 34.78 28.97 42.93
C VAL A 308 34.67 28.55 44.40
N ALA A 309 35.77 28.06 44.99
CA ALA A 309 35.82 27.64 46.38
C ALA A 309 35.55 28.78 47.39
N ASP A 310 35.80 30.04 47.05
CA ASP A 310 35.53 31.17 47.95
C ASP A 310 34.02 31.42 48.13
N GLY A 311 33.20 30.96 47.18
CA GLY A 311 31.74 30.90 47.29
C GLY A 311 31.20 29.66 48.03
N MET A 312 32.09 28.79 48.53
CA MET A 312 31.76 27.49 49.15
C MET A 312 32.35 27.39 50.57
N GLN A 313 31.77 28.12 51.54
CA GLN A 313 32.18 28.04 52.95
C GLN A 313 32.09 26.59 53.48
N ASN A 314 33.11 26.14 54.23
CA ASN A 314 33.24 24.79 54.86
C ASN A 314 33.50 23.59 53.92
N TYR A 315 33.90 23.83 52.67
CA TYR A 315 34.20 22.76 51.71
C TYR A 315 35.58 22.10 51.92
N ARG A 316 35.66 20.76 51.90
CA ARG A 316 36.92 19.98 51.99
C ARG A 316 36.91 18.84 50.95
N ASN A 317 37.78 18.90 49.94
CA ASN A 317 37.88 17.87 48.90
C ASN A 317 38.95 16.81 49.23
N THR A 318 38.71 15.55 48.89
CA THR A 318 39.70 14.46 49.03
C THR A 318 40.13 13.82 47.70
N LYS A 319 39.47 14.07 46.55
CA LYS A 319 39.91 13.56 45.22
C LYS A 319 39.48 14.43 44.02
N ILE A 320 40.11 14.14 42.89
CA ILE A 320 40.59 15.08 41.88
C ILE A 320 39.72 15.00 40.61
N THR A 321 39.04 16.12 40.25
CA THR A 321 38.56 16.57 38.91
C THR A 321 37.07 17.01 38.93
N PRO A 322 36.73 18.26 38.53
CA PRO A 322 35.34 18.71 38.36
C PRO A 322 34.54 17.90 37.34
N GLN A 323 33.21 17.93 37.39
CA GLN A 323 32.38 17.33 36.32
C GLN A 323 32.30 18.27 35.13
N ARG A 324 32.35 17.71 33.91
CA ARG A 324 32.22 18.51 32.68
C ARG A 324 30.79 18.80 32.26
N ASP A 325 29.81 18.16 32.91
CA ASP A 325 28.40 18.40 32.64
C ASP A 325 28.04 19.88 32.82
N TYR A 326 27.24 20.39 31.89
CA TYR A 326 26.64 21.71 31.98
C TYR A 326 25.23 21.71 31.36
N TYR A 327 24.41 22.65 31.78
CA TYR A 327 23.07 22.88 31.23
C TYR A 327 22.83 24.37 31.02
N THR A 328 22.51 24.77 29.80
CA THR A 328 22.13 26.15 29.47
C THR A 328 20.60 26.26 29.55
N MET A 329 20.12 27.04 30.51
CA MET A 329 18.70 27.36 30.72
C MET A 329 18.15 28.22 29.57
N LEU A 330 16.83 28.20 29.40
CA LEU A 330 16.13 28.94 28.33
C LEU A 330 16.36 30.46 28.38
N ASP A 331 16.61 30.99 29.57
CA ASP A 331 16.89 32.41 29.80
C ASP A 331 18.38 32.74 29.73
N GLY A 332 19.21 31.82 29.21
CA GLY A 332 20.65 32.00 28.98
C GLY A 332 21.51 31.87 30.24
N LYS A 333 20.94 31.50 31.39
CA LYS A 333 21.73 31.08 32.55
C LYS A 333 22.39 29.73 32.29
N VAL A 334 23.56 29.51 32.87
CA VAL A 334 24.30 28.25 32.76
C VAL A 334 24.36 27.61 34.13
N VAL A 335 24.16 26.29 34.18
CA VAL A 335 24.39 25.48 35.36
C VAL A 335 25.51 24.51 35.09
N THR A 336 26.41 24.36 36.05
CA THR A 336 27.43 23.31 36.08
C THR A 336 27.57 22.79 37.49
N VAL A 337 28.14 21.60 37.67
CA VAL A 337 28.41 21.04 38.99
C VAL A 337 29.91 21.08 39.22
N VAL A 338 30.32 21.90 40.18
CA VAL A 338 31.71 21.92 40.65
C VAL A 338 31.74 21.21 41.99
N TYR A 339 32.54 20.15 42.07
CA TYR A 339 32.62 19.28 43.22
C TYR A 339 31.29 18.59 43.56
N ASN A 340 30.61 19.01 44.64
CA ASN A 340 29.35 18.46 45.12
C ASN A 340 28.18 19.44 45.06
N THR A 341 28.39 20.59 44.43
CA THR A 341 27.46 21.72 44.46
C THR A 341 27.15 22.14 43.04
N ALA A 342 25.87 22.26 42.71
CA ALA A 342 25.43 22.88 41.46
C ALA A 342 25.59 24.41 41.58
N ILE A 343 26.21 24.99 40.56
CA ILE A 343 26.48 26.42 40.45
C ILE A 343 25.69 26.95 39.27
N VAL A 344 24.77 27.87 39.54
CA VAL A 344 24.00 28.58 38.50
C VAL A 344 24.65 29.92 38.27
N ILE A 345 24.95 30.24 37.01
CA ILE A 345 25.67 31.43 36.58
C ILE A 345 24.80 32.15 35.54
N ASN A 346 24.43 33.39 35.82
CA ASN A 346 23.74 34.29 34.88
C ASN A 346 24.76 35.27 34.28
N ALA A 347 25.01 35.14 32.97
CA ALA A 347 25.97 35.97 32.24
C ALA A 347 25.38 36.58 30.96
N THR A 348 24.05 36.66 30.88
CA THR A 348 23.34 37.21 29.73
C THR A 348 23.56 38.72 29.58
N GLY A 349 23.68 39.46 30.69
CA GLY A 349 24.00 40.89 30.72
C GLY A 349 25.50 41.24 30.66
N ASN A 350 25.83 42.49 31.00
CA ASN A 350 27.22 42.98 31.14
C ASN A 350 27.79 42.78 32.56
N SER A 351 27.13 41.98 33.39
CA SER A 351 27.58 41.60 34.74
C SER A 351 27.21 40.15 34.98
N ILE A 352 28.04 39.41 35.72
CA ILE A 352 27.76 38.01 36.05
C ILE A 352 27.22 37.93 37.48
N ASN A 353 26.13 37.18 37.66
CA ASN A 353 25.56 36.82 38.96
C ASN A 353 25.56 35.30 39.11
N TYR A 354 25.69 34.78 40.33
CA TYR A 354 25.77 33.33 40.56
C TYR A 354 25.13 32.90 41.88
N GLY A 355 24.83 31.61 42.00
CA GLY A 355 24.32 30.97 43.22
C GLY A 355 24.74 29.49 43.30
N THR A 356 24.82 28.95 44.52
CA THR A 356 25.37 27.60 44.80
C THR A 356 24.40 26.75 45.63
N TYR A 357 24.11 25.52 45.20
CA TYR A 357 23.09 24.64 45.80
C TYR A 357 23.33 23.14 45.52
N PRO A 358 22.99 22.20 46.41
CA PRO A 358 23.04 22.25 47.87
C PRO A 358 24.48 22.04 48.41
N MET A 359 24.75 22.45 49.65
CA MET A 359 26.05 22.26 50.31
C MET A 359 25.95 21.17 51.39
N SER A 360 26.58 20.00 51.20
CA SER A 360 26.81 19.05 52.31
C SER A 360 28.24 18.52 52.26
N GLU A 361 28.95 18.57 53.38
CA GLU A 361 30.41 18.37 53.47
C GLU A 361 30.92 16.97 53.05
N ALA A 362 30.05 15.96 52.98
CA ALA A 362 30.46 14.56 52.88
C ALA A 362 30.05 13.82 51.58
N LYS A 363 29.25 14.45 50.71
CA LYS A 363 28.60 13.76 49.59
C LYS A 363 29.01 14.38 48.26
N TRP A 364 29.22 13.56 47.24
CA TRP A 364 29.61 13.97 45.88
C TRP A 364 28.51 13.58 44.89
N ILE A 365 28.10 14.50 44.00
CA ILE A 365 27.02 14.25 43.03
C ILE A 365 27.56 13.24 42.00
N LYS A 366 26.92 12.08 41.84
CA LYS A 366 27.31 11.06 40.85
C LYS A 366 26.75 11.35 39.46
N SER A 367 25.51 11.83 39.39
CA SER A 367 24.84 12.20 38.14
C SER A 367 23.73 13.20 38.42
N TRP A 368 23.41 14.02 37.42
CA TRP A 368 22.37 15.04 37.52
C TRP A 368 21.79 15.38 36.15
N ALA A 369 20.59 15.96 36.14
CA ALA A 369 19.92 16.43 34.94
C ALA A 369 18.95 17.57 35.25
N PHE A 370 18.65 18.39 34.24
CA PHE A 370 17.62 19.44 34.30
C PHE A 370 16.44 19.10 33.42
N ASP A 371 15.23 19.35 33.93
CA ASP A 371 13.99 19.27 33.15
C ASP A 371 13.59 20.57 32.46
N SER A 372 12.50 20.55 31.69
CA SER A 372 12.02 21.72 30.93
C SER A 372 11.55 22.89 31.80
N ASN A 373 11.17 22.63 33.05
CA ASN A 373 10.89 23.68 34.04
C ASN A 373 12.14 24.04 34.87
N GLN A 374 13.32 23.63 34.40
CA GLN A 374 14.61 23.90 34.99
C GLN A 374 14.74 23.35 36.43
N ASN A 375 14.00 22.30 36.78
CA ASN A 375 14.23 21.59 38.03
C ASN A 375 15.52 20.78 37.93
N LEU A 376 16.38 20.86 38.94
CA LEU A 376 17.58 20.05 39.05
C LEU A 376 17.22 18.74 39.74
N TYR A 377 17.54 17.62 39.09
CA TYR A 377 17.52 16.29 39.67
C TYR A 377 18.95 15.80 39.81
N PHE A 378 19.29 15.24 40.96
CA PHE A 378 20.64 14.74 41.18
C PHE A 378 20.65 13.59 42.16
N LYS A 379 21.72 12.80 42.09
CA LYS A 379 21.96 11.66 42.96
C LYS A 379 23.40 11.70 43.44
N PHE A 380 23.61 11.51 44.74
CA PHE A 380 24.95 11.38 45.30
C PHE A 380 25.54 9.98 45.05
N LYS A 381 26.87 9.89 45.03
CA LYS A 381 27.59 8.60 44.98
C LYS A 381 27.29 7.79 46.23
N ASP A 382 27.16 6.48 46.03
CA ASP A 382 26.85 5.49 47.07
C ASP A 382 25.52 5.73 47.82
N GLU A 383 24.64 6.58 47.29
CA GLU A 383 23.27 6.76 47.78
C GLU A 383 22.22 6.15 46.86
N SER A 384 21.10 5.73 47.47
CA SER A 384 19.90 5.23 46.80
C SER A 384 18.81 6.28 46.63
N THR A 385 19.09 7.57 46.85
CA THR A 385 18.08 8.63 46.80
C THR A 385 18.32 9.59 45.63
N ILE A 386 17.24 9.93 44.93
CA ILE A 386 17.21 11.04 43.96
C ILE A 386 16.63 12.26 44.66
N TYR A 387 17.30 13.38 44.48
CA TYR A 387 16.92 14.66 45.05
C TYR A 387 16.45 15.62 43.95
N LYS A 388 15.54 16.52 44.30
CA LYS A 388 15.03 17.59 43.42
C LYS A 388 15.22 18.96 44.08
N VAL A 389 15.73 19.92 43.30
CA VAL A 389 15.65 21.36 43.59
C VAL A 389 14.78 22.02 42.52
N SER A 390 13.79 22.81 42.96
CA SER A 390 12.80 23.40 42.05
C SER A 390 13.38 24.53 41.19
N GLY A 391 12.92 24.65 39.95
CA GLY A 391 13.32 25.72 39.00
C GLY A 391 13.15 27.15 39.54
N SER A 392 12.12 27.38 40.36
CA SER A 392 11.87 28.67 40.98
C SER A 392 12.98 29.13 41.93
N ALA A 393 13.76 28.20 42.49
CA ALA A 393 14.92 28.48 43.35
C ALA A 393 15.97 29.34 42.63
N TRP A 394 16.06 29.26 41.31
CA TRP A 394 17.08 29.96 40.52
C TRP A 394 16.69 31.39 40.14
N SER A 395 15.47 31.83 40.47
CA SER A 395 14.98 33.18 40.13
C SER A 395 15.55 34.28 41.02
N SER A 396 16.04 33.93 42.23
CA SER A 396 16.57 34.86 43.23
C SER A 396 18.10 34.78 43.36
N LEU A 397 18.83 34.79 42.23
CA LEU A 397 20.30 34.84 42.26
C LEU A 397 20.78 36.18 42.84
N ASN A 398 21.21 36.18 44.10
CA ASN A 398 21.91 37.28 44.72
C ASN A 398 23.29 36.82 45.18
N ASN A 399 24.34 37.58 44.84
CA ASN A 399 25.75 37.28 45.08
C ASN A 399 26.15 37.08 46.57
N ASN A 400 25.19 37.08 47.52
CA ASN A 400 25.40 37.09 48.97
C ASN A 400 24.41 36.22 49.78
N THR A 401 23.53 35.42 49.17
CA THR A 401 22.58 34.59 49.95
C THR A 401 23.22 33.27 50.38
N SER A 402 23.66 33.20 51.62
CA SER A 402 24.11 32.00 52.35
C SER A 402 22.98 31.01 52.71
N SER A 403 21.81 31.14 52.09
CA SER A 403 20.64 30.31 52.40
C SER A 403 20.72 28.99 51.65
N ALA A 404 21.21 27.94 52.30
CA ALA A 404 21.20 26.58 51.77
C ALA A 404 19.77 26.15 51.40
N ILE A 405 19.46 26.04 50.10
CA ILE A 405 18.19 25.44 49.65
C ILE A 405 18.29 23.94 49.90
N ALA A 406 17.52 23.46 50.87
CA ALA A 406 17.43 22.04 51.17
C ALA A 406 16.72 21.31 50.00
N PRO A 407 17.32 20.28 49.40
CA PRO A 407 16.68 19.53 48.33
C PRO A 407 15.53 18.68 48.88
N ASN A 408 14.48 18.48 48.07
CA ASN A 408 13.44 17.50 48.38
C ASN A 408 13.91 16.11 47.94
N THR A 409 13.57 15.07 48.70
CA THR A 409 13.64 13.69 48.21
C THR A 409 12.62 13.51 47.11
N TYR A 410 13.10 13.29 45.89
CA TYR A 410 12.25 13.03 44.73
C TYR A 410 11.82 11.57 44.66
N LEU A 411 12.77 10.65 44.83
CA LEU A 411 12.53 9.21 44.78
C LEU A 411 13.53 8.46 45.67
N ASP A 412 13.03 7.53 46.49
CA ASP A 412 13.87 6.57 47.23
C ASP A 412 13.93 5.23 46.48
N LEU A 413 15.09 4.93 45.90
CA LEU A 413 15.34 3.73 45.10
C LEU A 413 15.55 2.47 45.96
N ALA A 414 15.91 2.62 47.24
CA ALA A 414 16.06 1.47 48.14
C ALA A 414 14.70 0.89 48.52
N GLY A 415 13.66 1.73 48.56
CA GLY A 415 12.28 1.32 48.83
C GLY A 415 11.60 0.56 47.69
N ILE A 416 12.20 0.51 46.48
CA ILE A 416 11.60 -0.12 45.30
C ILE A 416 12.30 -1.47 45.03
N PRO A 417 11.60 -2.61 45.14
CA PRO A 417 12.19 -3.95 44.99
C PRO A 417 12.96 -4.17 43.68
N GLN A 418 12.48 -3.59 42.58
CA GLN A 418 13.04 -3.73 41.24
C GLN A 418 14.31 -2.89 41.01
N THR A 419 14.55 -1.87 41.84
CA THR A 419 15.68 -0.93 41.64
C THR A 419 16.75 -1.04 42.71
N LYS A 420 16.42 -1.61 43.88
CA LYS A 420 17.31 -1.66 45.06
C LYS A 420 18.69 -2.26 44.74
N ASP A 421 18.76 -3.31 43.91
CA ASP A 421 20.01 -4.02 43.61
C ASP A 421 20.92 -3.21 42.67
N TYR A 422 20.35 -2.24 41.95
CA TYR A 422 21.04 -1.38 40.99
C TYR A 422 21.22 0.06 41.50
N ALA A 423 20.62 0.42 42.64
CA ALA A 423 20.45 1.78 43.10
C ALA A 423 21.76 2.59 43.10
N ASN A 424 22.89 1.99 43.44
CA ASN A 424 24.18 2.66 43.44
C ASN A 424 24.68 3.02 42.03
N ASN A 425 24.38 2.20 41.02
CA ASN A 425 24.89 2.28 39.65
C ASN A 425 24.00 3.08 38.68
N LEU A 426 22.81 3.48 39.10
CA LEU A 426 21.90 4.27 38.28
C LEU A 426 22.43 5.69 38.01
N ILE A 427 22.47 6.04 36.72
CA ILE A 427 22.81 7.36 36.18
C ILE A 427 21.54 8.04 35.69
N ILE A 428 21.34 9.31 36.06
CA ILE A 428 20.13 10.07 35.74
C ILE A 428 20.27 10.74 34.36
N TYR A 429 19.24 10.57 33.54
CA TYR A 429 19.02 11.29 32.29
C TYR A 429 17.63 11.96 32.34
N ASN A 430 17.55 13.23 31.96
CA ASN A 430 16.25 13.89 31.83
C ASN A 430 15.64 13.65 30.45
N VAL A 431 14.31 13.53 30.41
CA VAL A 431 13.56 13.53 29.16
C VAL A 431 13.49 14.95 28.58
N TYR A 432 14.17 15.17 27.45
CA TYR A 432 14.25 16.48 26.82
C TYR A 432 12.87 16.99 26.38
N GLY A 433 12.48 18.19 26.82
CA GLY A 433 11.18 18.80 26.50
C GLY A 433 10.06 18.52 27.52
N TYR A 434 10.35 17.76 28.58
CA TYR A 434 9.38 17.27 29.55
C TYR A 434 9.76 17.68 30.98
N THR A 435 8.81 17.66 31.93
CA THR A 435 8.98 18.12 33.33
C THR A 435 8.77 16.97 34.32
N GLY A 436 9.80 16.64 35.09
CA GLY A 436 9.77 15.58 36.09
C GLY A 436 9.78 14.16 35.51
N GLN A 437 10.04 14.01 34.21
CA GLN A 437 10.25 12.71 33.59
C GLN A 437 11.76 12.39 33.56
N LEU A 438 12.16 11.30 34.21
CA LEU A 438 13.54 10.84 34.25
C LEU A 438 13.65 9.42 33.70
N MET A 439 14.73 9.16 32.96
CA MET A 439 15.20 7.83 32.63
C MET A 439 16.48 7.58 33.43
N MET A 440 16.56 6.45 34.12
CA MET A 440 17.77 6.04 34.81
C MET A 440 18.36 4.81 34.15
N VAL A 441 19.67 4.82 33.88
CA VAL A 441 20.37 3.69 33.28
C VAL A 441 21.36 3.11 34.28
N ASN A 442 21.31 1.79 34.48
CA ASN A 442 22.28 1.06 35.29
C ASN A 442 23.63 1.01 34.56
N SER A 443 24.57 1.88 34.91
CA SER A 443 25.85 1.98 34.22
C SER A 443 27.02 1.68 35.15
N LYS A 444 28.05 1.02 34.62
CA LYS A 444 29.28 0.78 35.38
C LYS A 444 29.99 2.12 35.58
N TYR A 445 30.15 2.53 36.82
CA TYR A 445 30.89 3.75 37.12
C TYR A 445 32.40 3.47 37.06
N ASN A 446 33.12 4.22 36.21
CA ASN A 446 34.56 4.07 36.01
C ASN A 446 35.27 5.37 36.43
N GLU A 447 36.04 5.30 37.52
CA GLU A 447 36.77 6.46 38.07
C GLU A 447 37.91 6.92 37.14
N ASN A 448 38.37 6.05 36.24
CA ASN A 448 39.36 6.35 35.21
C ASN A 448 38.75 6.12 33.83
N VAL A 449 39.21 6.79 32.77
CA VAL A 449 38.76 6.50 31.40
C VAL A 449 39.54 5.29 30.80
N ASP A 450 40.05 4.40 31.65
CA ASP A 450 40.77 3.19 31.26
C ASP A 450 39.77 2.04 31.07
N THR A 451 39.81 1.40 29.90
CA THR A 451 38.82 0.42 29.46
C THR A 451 39.27 -1.00 29.78
N SER A 452 39.43 -1.34 31.06
CA SER A 452 39.59 -2.74 31.50
C SER A 452 38.31 -3.58 31.35
N ASN A 453 37.30 -3.08 30.62
CA ASN A 453 35.94 -3.61 30.50
C ASN A 453 35.77 -4.63 29.36
N SER A 454 36.87 -5.25 28.89
CA SER A 454 36.91 -6.13 27.73
C SER A 454 36.07 -7.42 27.82
N GLY A 455 35.47 -7.73 28.98
CA GLY A 455 34.63 -8.92 29.18
C GLY A 455 33.12 -8.69 29.15
N ILE A 456 32.64 -7.45 29.13
CA ILE A 456 31.20 -7.14 29.20
C ILE A 456 30.66 -7.00 27.77
N THR A 457 29.71 -7.84 27.40
CA THR A 457 29.04 -7.81 26.09
C THR A 457 27.52 -7.83 26.28
N GLU A 458 26.74 -7.57 25.23
CA GLU A 458 25.28 -7.74 25.29
C GLU A 458 24.86 -9.14 25.74
N ASP A 459 25.66 -10.17 25.42
CA ASP A 459 25.39 -11.58 25.73
C ASP A 459 26.00 -12.03 27.07
N ALA A 460 27.01 -11.31 27.59
CA ALA A 460 27.71 -11.59 28.84
C ALA A 460 27.63 -10.39 29.80
N ASN A 461 26.45 -10.18 30.38
CA ASN A 461 26.12 -9.02 31.22
C ASN A 461 25.39 -9.41 32.53
N PRO A 462 26.06 -10.10 33.46
CA PRO A 462 25.44 -10.62 34.68
C PRO A 462 24.89 -9.52 35.62
N ASP A 463 25.48 -8.32 35.57
CA ASP A 463 25.10 -7.18 36.41
C ASP A 463 23.94 -6.34 35.81
N LYS A 464 23.37 -6.79 34.69
CA LYS A 464 22.31 -6.09 33.93
C LYS A 464 22.65 -4.62 33.63
N LEU A 465 23.90 -4.34 33.26
CA LEU A 465 24.32 -2.99 32.85
C LEU A 465 23.54 -2.59 31.58
N GLY A 466 23.07 -1.35 31.50
CA GLY A 466 22.16 -0.89 30.45
C GLY A 466 20.68 -1.02 30.78
N LEU A 467 20.31 -1.63 31.92
CA LEU A 467 18.91 -1.67 32.37
C LEU A 467 18.38 -0.25 32.59
N ALA A 468 17.27 0.08 31.94
CA ALA A 468 16.64 1.38 31.95
C ALA A 468 15.36 1.37 32.80
N LEU A 469 15.19 2.42 33.58
CA LEU A 469 14.08 2.59 34.52
C LEU A 469 13.37 3.92 34.30
N ALA A 470 12.05 3.89 34.35
CA ALA A 470 11.19 5.05 34.15
C ALA A 470 10.72 5.67 35.46
N VAL A 471 10.80 6.99 35.55
CA VAL A 471 10.23 7.79 36.64
C VAL A 471 9.43 8.95 36.06
N THR A 472 8.18 9.13 36.47
CA THR A 472 7.42 10.37 36.18
C THR A 472 7.32 11.23 37.41
N GLN A 473 6.94 12.50 37.21
CA GLN A 473 6.39 13.32 38.27
C GLN A 473 5.16 12.63 38.89
N ASN A 474 5.06 12.69 40.22
CA ASN A 474 3.88 12.23 40.95
C ASN A 474 2.70 13.17 40.65
N ALA A 475 1.52 12.58 40.42
CA ALA A 475 0.33 13.34 40.05
C ALA A 475 -0.16 14.29 41.17
N ASN A 476 0.11 13.95 42.43
CA ASN A 476 -0.34 14.67 43.61
C ASN A 476 0.74 15.60 44.21
N SER A 477 2.01 15.45 43.82
CA SER A 477 3.12 16.27 44.32
C SER A 477 4.21 16.42 43.28
N GLN A 478 4.43 17.66 42.81
CA GLN A 478 5.48 17.94 41.84
C GLN A 478 6.90 17.69 42.40
N ASN A 479 7.06 17.62 43.72
CA ASN A 479 8.35 17.38 44.38
C ASN A 479 8.67 15.90 44.60
N GLN A 480 7.79 14.99 44.19
CA GLN A 480 7.98 13.55 44.28
C GLN A 480 7.86 12.92 42.89
N GLY A 481 8.61 11.83 42.68
CA GLY A 481 8.55 11.01 41.49
C GLY A 481 7.86 9.68 41.77
N ASP A 482 7.22 9.12 40.75
CA ASP A 482 6.65 7.78 40.74
C ASP A 482 7.47 6.88 39.82
N TYR A 483 7.94 5.76 40.34
CA TYR A 483 8.51 4.69 39.52
C TYR A 483 7.41 4.08 38.62
N LYS A 484 7.65 4.06 37.31
CA LYS A 484 6.72 3.50 36.32
C LYS A 484 7.02 2.08 35.90
N GLY A 485 8.27 1.66 35.96
CA GLY A 485 8.66 0.31 35.56
C GLY A 485 10.03 0.24 34.91
N ILE A 486 10.38 -0.98 34.51
CA ILE A 486 11.54 -1.29 33.69
C ILE A 486 11.19 -1.01 32.23
N LEU A 487 12.11 -0.41 31.48
CA LEU A 487 11.90 0.03 30.10
C LEU A 487 12.46 -0.93 29.05
N ASN A 488 13.52 -1.67 29.36
CA ASN A 488 14.16 -2.66 28.48
C ASN A 488 14.47 -3.98 29.21
N GLY A 489 14.80 -5.03 28.47
CA GLY A 489 15.01 -6.37 29.02
C GLY A 489 13.72 -7.15 29.23
N ASP A 490 13.84 -8.30 29.90
CA ASP A 490 12.77 -9.31 30.02
C ASP A 490 11.50 -8.77 30.69
N ASP A 491 11.67 -7.94 31.72
CA ASP A 491 10.61 -7.39 32.57
C ASP A 491 10.13 -6.00 32.11
N SER A 492 10.39 -5.62 30.85
CA SER A 492 10.02 -4.30 30.34
C SER A 492 8.49 -4.11 30.23
N ILE A 493 8.00 -2.93 30.64
CA ILE A 493 6.57 -2.57 30.52
C ILE A 493 6.13 -2.42 29.06
N GLN A 494 7.07 -2.14 28.16
CA GLN A 494 6.89 -2.07 26.71
C GLN A 494 8.19 -2.48 26.02
N LYS A 495 8.12 -3.40 25.06
CA LYS A 495 9.28 -3.91 24.32
C LYS A 495 9.64 -2.98 23.15
N ALA A 496 10.86 -3.15 22.64
CA ALA A 496 11.39 -2.47 21.45
C ALA A 496 10.46 -2.58 20.24
N SER A 497 10.21 -1.48 19.50
CA SER A 497 9.53 -1.53 18.20
C SER A 497 10.14 -2.58 17.27
N ASP A 498 9.26 -3.40 16.68
CA ASP A 498 9.65 -4.48 15.76
C ASP A 498 8.49 -4.75 14.77
N PHE A 499 8.72 -5.61 13.79
CA PHE A 499 7.69 -6.08 12.87
C PHE A 499 7.93 -7.52 12.43
N GLU A 500 6.87 -8.17 11.97
CA GLU A 500 6.95 -9.48 11.33
C GLU A 500 6.19 -9.47 10.01
N LEU A 501 6.62 -10.32 9.08
CA LEU A 501 5.82 -10.65 7.91
C LEU A 501 4.71 -11.61 8.33
N SER A 502 3.46 -11.32 7.95
CA SER A 502 2.33 -12.18 8.30
C SER A 502 2.52 -13.61 7.80
N GLN A 503 2.16 -14.59 8.63
CA GLN A 503 2.29 -16.01 8.28
C GLN A 503 1.53 -16.36 6.99
N SER A 504 0.36 -15.75 6.77
CA SER A 504 -0.40 -15.90 5.52
C SER A 504 0.40 -15.45 4.30
N ALA A 505 1.17 -14.36 4.40
CA ALA A 505 2.01 -13.90 3.32
C ALA A 505 3.21 -14.83 3.10
N ILE A 506 3.87 -15.30 4.17
CA ILE A 506 4.96 -16.29 4.11
C ILE A 506 4.50 -17.57 3.38
N ASP A 507 3.29 -18.06 3.67
CA ASP A 507 2.81 -19.35 3.17
C ASP A 507 2.21 -19.26 1.75
N SER A 508 1.57 -18.15 1.40
CA SER A 508 0.74 -18.07 0.18
C SER A 508 1.31 -17.23 -0.96
N LYS A 509 2.22 -16.30 -0.67
CA LYS A 509 2.76 -15.32 -1.63
C LYS A 509 4.20 -15.64 -2.02
N ILE A 510 4.61 -15.17 -3.20
CA ILE A 510 6.05 -15.04 -3.53
C ILE A 510 6.56 -13.66 -3.08
N PRO A 511 7.89 -13.45 -2.95
CA PRO A 511 8.48 -12.17 -2.56
C PRO A 511 7.92 -10.94 -3.31
N SER A 512 7.72 -11.05 -4.63
CA SER A 512 7.21 -9.95 -5.47
C SER A 512 5.73 -9.59 -5.25
N GLU A 513 4.97 -10.40 -4.51
CA GLU A 513 3.57 -10.10 -4.12
C GLU A 513 3.47 -9.43 -2.75
N ILE A 514 4.59 -9.37 -2.00
CA ILE A 514 4.64 -8.79 -0.67
C ILE A 514 4.55 -7.27 -0.76
N THR A 515 3.68 -6.70 0.07
CA THR A 515 3.42 -5.27 0.17
C THR A 515 3.41 -4.84 1.63
N ARG A 516 3.28 -3.53 1.87
CA ARG A 516 3.14 -2.98 3.22
C ARG A 516 2.01 -3.64 4.03
N SER A 517 0.89 -4.02 3.41
CA SER A 517 -0.25 -4.61 4.12
C SER A 517 0.00 -6.02 4.64
N ASP A 518 1.11 -6.65 4.22
CA ASP A 518 1.49 -7.98 4.67
C ASP A 518 2.33 -7.96 5.95
N ILE A 519 2.67 -6.77 6.44
CA ILE A 519 3.48 -6.54 7.65
C ILE A 519 2.60 -6.33 8.87
N ASN A 520 2.92 -7.05 9.94
CA ASN A 520 2.37 -6.83 11.27
C ASN A 520 3.40 -6.06 12.11
N THR A 521 3.08 -4.83 12.49
CA THR A 521 3.90 -4.07 13.45
C THR A 521 3.70 -4.61 14.86
N LEU A 522 4.79 -4.76 15.60
CA LEU A 522 4.82 -5.32 16.95
C LEU A 522 5.07 -4.22 18.00
N ASN A 523 4.79 -4.52 19.26
CA ASN A 523 5.11 -3.68 20.43
C ASN A 523 4.50 -2.26 20.38
N SER A 524 3.29 -2.15 19.81
CA SER A 524 2.57 -0.88 19.62
C SER A 524 3.35 0.13 18.76
N SER A 525 4.24 -0.37 17.90
CA SER A 525 4.90 0.44 16.90
C SER A 525 4.00 0.67 15.68
N PHE A 526 4.32 1.70 14.89
CA PHE A 526 3.59 2.03 13.68
C PHE A 526 4.48 2.69 12.63
N LEU A 527 4.07 2.57 11.37
CA LEU A 527 4.69 3.22 10.23
C LEU A 527 3.95 4.53 9.94
N LYS A 528 4.63 5.69 10.07
CA LYS A 528 3.99 7.01 9.94
C LYS A 528 3.63 7.37 8.49
N ASN A 529 4.49 7.02 7.53
CA ASN A 529 4.37 7.33 6.11
C ASN A 529 4.50 6.06 5.27
N ALA A 530 4.02 6.08 4.02
CA ALA A 530 4.19 4.97 3.09
C ALA A 530 5.67 4.59 2.86
N SER A 531 6.54 5.60 2.76
CA SER A 531 8.00 5.45 2.58
C SER A 531 8.72 4.79 3.75
N ASP A 532 8.07 4.66 4.91
CA ASP A 532 8.66 3.99 6.07
C ASP A 532 8.73 2.47 5.90
N PHE A 533 8.13 1.92 4.85
CA PHE A 533 8.30 0.54 4.42
C PHE A 533 9.10 0.51 3.12
N THR A 534 10.22 -0.22 3.12
CA THR A 534 11.06 -0.38 1.93
C THR A 534 11.44 -1.85 1.76
N ILE A 535 11.21 -2.39 0.57
CA ILE A 535 11.77 -3.70 0.20
C ILE A 535 13.15 -3.44 -0.39
N THR A 536 14.21 -3.90 0.28
CA THR A 536 15.60 -3.66 -0.12
C THR A 536 16.12 -4.74 -1.07
N LYS A 537 15.64 -5.98 -0.94
CA LYS A 537 16.00 -7.10 -1.84
C LYS A 537 14.82 -8.03 -2.08
N ILE A 538 14.73 -8.53 -3.30
CA ILE A 538 13.73 -9.53 -3.76
C ILE A 538 14.44 -10.58 -4.61
N ASP A 539 14.24 -11.85 -4.25
CA ASP A 539 14.62 -13.03 -5.04
C ASP A 539 13.47 -14.04 -5.05
N ASP A 540 12.65 -13.96 -6.11
CA ASP A 540 11.50 -14.86 -6.28
C ASP A 540 11.88 -16.31 -6.61
N ALA A 541 13.12 -16.56 -7.07
CA ALA A 541 13.59 -17.91 -7.39
C ALA A 541 13.91 -18.70 -6.11
N ASN A 542 14.56 -18.05 -5.16
CA ASN A 542 14.87 -18.65 -3.86
C ASN A 542 13.77 -18.40 -2.81
N GLY A 543 12.83 -17.49 -3.09
CA GLY A 543 11.75 -17.11 -2.18
C GLY A 543 12.21 -16.16 -1.07
N THR A 544 13.30 -15.42 -1.25
CA THR A 544 13.84 -14.55 -0.20
C THR A 544 13.47 -13.09 -0.44
N ILE A 545 13.16 -12.40 0.66
CA ILE A 545 12.85 -10.97 0.68
C ILE A 545 13.53 -10.30 1.87
N GLU A 546 14.08 -9.11 1.65
CA GLU A 546 14.64 -8.27 2.70
C GLU A 546 13.79 -6.99 2.79
N ILE A 547 13.27 -6.72 3.99
CA ILE A 547 12.33 -5.63 4.26
C ILE A 547 12.94 -4.76 5.35
N GLN A 548 12.95 -3.44 5.13
CA GLN A 548 13.31 -2.43 6.10
C GLN A 548 12.07 -1.60 6.47
N CYS A 549 11.83 -1.45 7.77
CA CYS A 549 10.76 -0.64 8.33
C CYS A 549 11.33 0.46 9.25
N ASN A 550 10.84 1.69 9.08
CA ASN A 550 11.08 2.81 9.98
C ASN A 550 9.91 2.91 10.98
N LEU A 551 10.07 2.29 12.14
CA LEU A 551 9.02 2.12 13.14
C LEU A 551 9.03 3.23 14.19
N TYR A 552 7.90 3.90 14.37
CA TYR A 552 7.67 4.87 15.43
C TYR A 552 6.96 4.21 16.61
N GLN A 553 7.20 4.75 17.81
CA GLN A 553 6.57 4.33 19.05
C GLN A 553 6.29 5.57 19.89
N ILE A 554 5.13 5.64 20.53
CA ILE A 554 4.80 6.74 21.45
C ILE A 554 5.48 6.46 22.79
N PRO A 555 6.49 7.25 23.22
CA PRO A 555 7.22 7.01 24.46
C PRO A 555 6.32 6.86 25.69
N TRP A 556 6.74 6.07 26.67
CA TRP A 556 5.99 5.78 27.91
C TRP A 556 5.56 7.02 28.72
N PHE A 557 6.20 8.16 28.52
CA PHE A 557 5.91 9.40 29.24
C PHE A 557 4.99 10.38 28.48
N ALA A 558 4.62 10.06 27.24
CA ALA A 558 3.78 10.90 26.39
C ALA A 558 2.53 10.13 25.94
N SER A 559 1.45 10.85 25.64
CA SER A 559 0.23 10.29 25.05
C SER A 559 0.23 10.33 23.52
N GLU A 560 1.11 11.14 22.93
CA GLU A 560 1.24 11.35 21.49
C GLU A 560 2.72 11.29 21.08
N LEU A 561 2.98 11.01 19.80
CA LEU A 561 4.34 10.97 19.26
C LEU A 561 4.92 12.40 19.23
N PRO A 562 6.00 12.70 19.97
CA PRO A 562 6.65 14.00 19.90
C PRO A 562 7.20 14.27 18.49
N SER A 563 7.09 15.51 18.02
CA SER A 563 7.34 15.89 16.63
C SER A 563 8.77 15.65 16.13
N ASN A 564 9.74 15.62 17.05
CA ASN A 564 11.16 15.45 16.79
C ASN A 564 11.68 14.03 17.11
N ILE A 565 10.79 13.06 17.37
CA ILE A 565 11.20 11.65 17.50
C ILE A 565 11.51 11.07 16.13
N THR A 566 12.70 10.48 16.01
CA THR A 566 13.05 9.69 14.84
C THR A 566 12.63 8.22 14.99
N PRO A 567 12.28 7.55 13.89
CA PRO A 567 11.89 6.16 13.93
C PRO A 567 13.09 5.26 14.24
N ARG A 568 12.79 4.08 14.77
CA ARG A 568 13.73 2.97 14.82
C ARG A 568 13.74 2.25 13.48
N VAL A 569 14.92 2.10 12.88
CA VAL A 569 15.07 1.34 11.63
C VAL A 569 15.29 -0.13 11.97
N VAL A 570 14.40 -1.00 11.48
CA VAL A 570 14.48 -2.46 11.66
C VAL A 570 14.50 -3.11 10.28
N THR A 571 15.42 -4.04 10.07
CA THR A 571 15.54 -4.80 8.82
C THR A 571 15.47 -6.29 9.11
N HIS A 572 14.57 -6.97 8.43
CA HIS A 572 14.41 -8.42 8.52
C HIS A 572 14.51 -9.06 7.15
N GLN A 573 15.08 -10.27 7.12
CA GLN A 573 15.07 -11.14 5.97
C GLN A 573 14.09 -12.28 6.21
N TYR A 574 13.18 -12.49 5.26
CA TYR A 574 12.21 -13.58 5.29
C TYR A 574 12.41 -14.51 4.09
N THR A 575 11.96 -15.75 4.25
CA THR A 575 11.88 -16.75 3.19
C THR A 575 10.43 -17.19 3.06
N THR A 576 9.81 -16.94 1.92
CA THR A 576 8.46 -17.42 1.59
C THR A 576 8.49 -18.91 1.23
N THR A 577 7.39 -19.59 1.50
CA THR A 577 7.21 -21.00 1.13
C THR A 577 7.05 -21.16 -0.38
N ASN A 578 6.28 -20.27 -1.01
CA ASN A 578 6.13 -20.25 -2.46
C ASN A 578 7.28 -19.48 -3.12
N LYS A 579 7.79 -20.07 -4.20
CA LYS A 579 8.76 -19.48 -5.13
C LYS A 579 8.08 -19.31 -6.48
N ILE A 580 8.67 -18.52 -7.37
CA ILE A 580 8.09 -18.30 -8.70
C ILE A 580 7.87 -19.62 -9.46
N ASN A 581 8.75 -20.61 -9.29
CA ASN A 581 8.58 -21.93 -9.93
C ASN A 581 7.36 -22.72 -9.41
N ASN A 582 6.83 -22.38 -8.22
CA ASN A 582 5.60 -22.99 -7.67
C ASN A 582 4.33 -22.31 -8.20
N LYS A 583 4.45 -21.13 -8.83
CA LYS A 583 3.34 -20.29 -9.30
C LYS A 583 3.31 -20.15 -10.83
N ILE A 584 4.01 -21.04 -11.51
CA ILE A 584 4.02 -21.14 -12.97
C ILE A 584 3.50 -22.50 -13.39
N SER A 585 2.90 -22.56 -14.57
CA SER A 585 2.50 -23.83 -15.17
C SER A 585 2.66 -23.77 -16.69
N TRP A 586 3.00 -24.91 -17.26
CA TRP A 586 3.03 -25.13 -18.70
C TRP A 586 1.80 -25.92 -19.11
N LYS A 587 1.16 -25.50 -20.20
CA LYS A 587 -0.01 -26.15 -20.79
C LYS A 587 0.35 -27.59 -21.16
N THR A 588 -0.47 -28.54 -20.71
CA THR A 588 -0.42 -29.92 -21.20
C THR A 588 -1.13 -29.97 -22.56
N LEU A 589 -0.45 -30.47 -23.58
CA LEU A 589 -1.00 -30.53 -24.93
C LEU A 589 -1.93 -31.73 -25.08
N SER A 590 -3.06 -31.54 -25.77
CA SER A 590 -4.00 -32.59 -26.12
C SER A 590 -3.98 -32.87 -27.62
N GLU A 591 -4.03 -34.14 -28.02
CA GLU A 591 -4.07 -34.58 -29.42
C GLU A 591 -5.28 -34.04 -30.19
N THR A 592 -6.34 -33.61 -29.49
CA THR A 592 -7.56 -33.08 -30.12
C THR A 592 -7.58 -31.56 -30.26
N THR A 593 -7.19 -30.81 -29.22
CA THR A 593 -7.24 -29.33 -29.22
C THR A 593 -5.96 -28.66 -29.66
N ASP A 594 -4.82 -29.37 -29.56
CA ASP A 594 -3.49 -28.86 -29.94
C ASP A 594 -2.91 -29.65 -31.13
N TYR A 595 -3.80 -30.29 -31.91
CA TYR A 595 -3.47 -31.18 -33.04
C TYR A 595 -2.42 -30.57 -33.97
N ASP A 596 -2.57 -29.29 -34.35
CA ASP A 596 -1.66 -28.64 -35.29
C ASP A 596 -0.24 -28.55 -34.75
N PHE A 597 -0.07 -28.11 -33.51
CA PHE A 597 1.25 -27.99 -32.87
C PHE A 597 1.89 -29.38 -32.70
N LEU A 598 1.10 -30.39 -32.32
CA LEU A 598 1.56 -31.77 -32.14
C LEU A 598 1.94 -32.46 -33.45
N ASN A 599 1.38 -32.03 -34.59
CA ASN A 599 1.61 -32.64 -35.89
C ASN A 599 2.64 -31.92 -36.78
N MET A 600 3.33 -30.92 -36.24
CA MET A 600 4.48 -30.30 -36.89
C MET A 600 5.77 -31.00 -36.51
N LYS A 601 6.72 -31.06 -37.46
CA LYS A 601 8.11 -31.38 -37.11
C LYS A 601 8.70 -30.25 -36.25
N PRO A 602 9.51 -30.56 -35.22
CA PRO A 602 10.22 -29.56 -34.42
C PRO A 602 10.91 -28.48 -35.25
N SER A 603 11.60 -28.84 -36.34
CA SER A 603 12.32 -27.90 -37.21
C SER A 603 11.43 -26.94 -38.00
N LYS A 604 10.11 -27.15 -37.99
CA LYS A 604 9.11 -26.36 -38.74
C LYS A 604 8.22 -25.50 -37.84
N ILE A 605 8.35 -25.61 -36.51
CA ILE A 605 7.61 -24.81 -35.54
C ILE A 605 8.24 -23.42 -35.45
N ALA A 606 7.45 -22.37 -35.67
CA ALA A 606 7.87 -20.98 -35.53
C ALA A 606 7.44 -20.37 -34.19
N VAL A 607 8.02 -19.21 -33.84
CA VAL A 607 7.67 -18.46 -32.62
C VAL A 607 6.20 -18.05 -32.61
N ASP A 608 5.63 -17.70 -33.76
CA ASP A 608 4.21 -17.33 -33.87
C ASP A 608 3.29 -18.51 -33.54
N ASP A 609 3.67 -19.73 -33.91
CA ASP A 609 2.88 -20.93 -33.58
C ASP A 609 2.83 -21.16 -32.06
N VAL A 610 3.94 -20.88 -31.35
CA VAL A 610 4.00 -20.94 -29.87
C VAL A 610 3.25 -19.77 -29.23
N THR A 611 3.33 -18.57 -29.82
CA THR A 611 2.65 -17.37 -29.31
C THR A 611 1.14 -17.56 -29.36
N ASN A 612 0.63 -18.15 -30.45
CA ASN A 612 -0.79 -18.50 -30.58
C ASN A 612 -1.23 -19.63 -29.61
N LEU A 613 -0.30 -20.52 -29.24
CA LEU A 613 -0.56 -21.57 -28.26
C LEU A 613 -0.64 -21.03 -26.81
N ASP A 614 0.04 -19.90 -26.52
CA ASP A 614 0.28 -19.30 -25.19
C ASP A 614 0.44 -20.35 -24.06
N PRO A 615 1.46 -21.23 -24.14
CA PRO A 615 1.55 -22.38 -23.27
C PRO A 615 1.95 -22.07 -21.83
N PHE A 616 2.44 -20.87 -21.50
CA PHE A 616 2.94 -20.54 -20.18
C PHE A 616 1.96 -19.69 -19.38
N GLN A 617 1.67 -20.09 -18.15
CA GLN A 617 0.77 -19.37 -17.23
C GLN A 617 1.47 -19.03 -15.92
N VAL A 618 1.04 -17.92 -15.32
CA VAL A 618 1.54 -17.37 -14.06
C VAL A 618 0.35 -17.12 -13.13
N SER A 619 0.45 -17.52 -11.87
CA SER A 619 -0.64 -17.45 -10.88
C SER A 619 -0.36 -16.51 -9.70
N PHE A 620 0.48 -15.50 -9.90
CA PHE A 620 0.83 -14.49 -8.89
C PHE A 620 0.53 -13.07 -9.40
N GLN A 621 0.30 -12.13 -8.47
CA GLN A 621 -0.02 -10.74 -8.81
C GLN A 621 1.24 -9.88 -9.04
N SER A 622 1.16 -8.97 -10.01
CA SER A 622 2.18 -7.97 -10.30
C SER A 622 1.54 -6.67 -10.79
N GLN A 623 2.29 -5.57 -10.80
CA GLN A 623 1.74 -4.30 -11.24
C GLN A 623 1.46 -4.30 -12.75
N ILE A 624 0.31 -3.73 -13.13
CA ILE A 624 -0.03 -3.45 -14.52
C ILE A 624 0.50 -2.06 -14.86
N ILE A 625 1.44 -1.99 -15.80
CA ILE A 625 2.02 -0.74 -16.29
C ILE A 625 1.61 -0.56 -17.74
N THR A 626 1.04 0.59 -18.08
CA THR A 626 0.63 0.93 -19.46
C THR A 626 1.43 2.11 -20.00
N THR A 627 1.58 2.18 -21.32
CA THR A 627 2.11 3.36 -22.02
C THR A 627 1.11 4.51 -21.97
N ALA A 628 1.54 5.71 -22.36
CA ALA A 628 0.68 6.88 -22.47
C ALA A 628 -0.47 6.69 -23.49
N GLN A 629 -0.33 5.75 -24.42
CA GLN A 629 -1.34 5.36 -25.41
C GLN A 629 -2.25 4.22 -24.91
N GLY A 630 -2.11 3.78 -23.66
CA GLY A 630 -2.93 2.72 -23.07
C GLY A 630 -2.48 1.29 -23.39
N GLN A 631 -1.30 1.07 -24.00
CA GLN A 631 -0.79 -0.28 -24.27
C GLN A 631 -0.11 -0.87 -23.03
N GLN A 632 -0.40 -2.12 -22.69
CA GLN A 632 0.25 -2.79 -21.56
C GLN A 632 1.75 -3.03 -21.83
N LEU A 633 2.61 -2.51 -20.95
CA LEU A 633 4.06 -2.68 -20.95
C LEU A 633 4.49 -3.85 -20.07
N TYR A 634 3.89 -3.98 -18.88
CA TYR A 634 4.10 -5.08 -17.94
C TYR A 634 2.77 -5.51 -17.30
N PRO A 635 2.60 -6.79 -16.94
CA PRO A 635 3.53 -7.91 -17.23
C PRO A 635 3.58 -8.24 -18.73
N LYS A 636 4.72 -8.81 -19.17
CA LYS A 636 5.00 -9.12 -20.58
C LYS A 636 5.63 -10.50 -20.72
N LYS A 637 5.13 -11.31 -21.67
CA LYS A 637 5.71 -12.60 -22.07
C LYS A 637 6.40 -12.47 -23.43
N THR A 638 7.59 -13.05 -23.56
CA THR A 638 8.28 -13.20 -24.84
C THR A 638 8.69 -14.66 -25.03
N TYR A 639 8.23 -15.30 -26.10
CA TYR A 639 8.52 -16.70 -26.40
C TYR A 639 9.70 -16.86 -27.36
N SER A 640 10.43 -17.96 -27.22
CA SER A 640 11.41 -18.43 -28.20
C SER A 640 11.36 -19.95 -28.33
N VAL A 641 11.78 -20.45 -29.49
CA VAL A 641 11.90 -21.88 -29.77
C VAL A 641 13.35 -22.22 -30.05
N SER A 642 13.84 -23.33 -29.50
CA SER A 642 15.21 -23.81 -29.68
C SER A 642 15.29 -25.33 -29.67
N ASP A 643 16.46 -25.86 -30.01
CA ASP A 643 16.79 -27.29 -29.97
C ASP A 643 15.80 -28.20 -30.73
N PRO A 644 15.38 -27.87 -31.97
CA PRO A 644 14.50 -28.74 -32.73
C PRO A 644 15.21 -30.08 -33.03
N ASN A 645 14.63 -31.18 -32.58
CA ASN A 645 15.10 -32.52 -32.90
C ASN A 645 13.99 -33.33 -33.56
N ASP A 646 13.98 -33.32 -34.89
CA ASP A 646 12.98 -34.02 -35.68
C ASP A 646 12.97 -35.54 -35.42
N THR A 647 14.11 -36.16 -35.14
CA THR A 647 14.20 -37.61 -34.90
C THR A 647 13.52 -38.02 -33.59
N ALA A 648 13.71 -37.24 -32.53
CA ALA A 648 13.06 -37.45 -31.25
C ALA A 648 11.65 -36.83 -31.17
N GLY A 649 11.30 -35.95 -32.11
CA GLY A 649 10.08 -35.13 -32.11
C GLY A 649 10.03 -34.18 -30.93
N THR A 650 11.16 -33.62 -30.51
CA THR A 650 11.21 -32.73 -29.34
C THR A 650 11.57 -31.31 -29.75
N ILE A 651 10.89 -30.33 -29.16
CA ILE A 651 11.17 -28.91 -29.32
C ILE A 651 11.22 -28.24 -27.95
N LYS A 652 12.22 -27.40 -27.71
CA LYS A 652 12.32 -26.64 -26.48
C LYS A 652 11.66 -25.28 -26.67
N VAL A 653 10.65 -25.00 -25.85
CA VAL A 653 10.00 -23.69 -25.79
C VAL A 653 10.52 -22.96 -24.57
N SER A 654 11.05 -21.75 -24.76
CA SER A 654 11.49 -20.89 -23.67
C SER A 654 10.60 -19.66 -23.59
N VAL A 655 10.37 -19.16 -22.37
CA VAL A 655 9.61 -17.94 -22.11
C VAL A 655 10.41 -17.02 -21.21
N LYS A 656 10.44 -15.74 -21.58
CA LYS A 656 10.89 -14.64 -20.72
C LYS A 656 9.67 -13.89 -20.22
N TYR A 657 9.45 -13.91 -18.91
CA TYR A 657 8.37 -13.21 -18.24
C TYR A 657 8.92 -12.00 -17.49
N GLU A 658 8.56 -10.80 -17.92
CA GLU A 658 8.99 -9.53 -17.34
C GLU A 658 7.83 -8.89 -16.56
N TYR A 659 8.09 -8.48 -15.31
CA TYR A 659 7.06 -7.97 -14.41
C TYR A 659 7.63 -6.98 -13.37
N VAL A 660 6.74 -6.19 -12.77
CA VAL A 660 7.09 -5.24 -11.71
C VAL A 660 6.46 -5.71 -10.39
N PRO A 661 7.27 -5.93 -9.32
CA PRO A 661 6.76 -6.36 -8.03
C PRO A 661 5.72 -5.42 -7.43
N MET A 662 4.72 -5.95 -6.72
CA MET A 662 3.62 -5.18 -6.13
C MET A 662 4.12 -4.14 -5.11
N GLY A 663 5.10 -4.49 -4.29
CA GLY A 663 5.62 -3.63 -3.22
C GLY A 663 6.65 -2.58 -3.64
N LEU A 664 7.00 -2.47 -4.94
CA LEU A 664 8.01 -1.53 -5.44
C LEU A 664 7.40 -0.49 -6.38
N SER A 665 7.80 0.78 -6.28
CA SER A 665 7.40 1.78 -7.27
C SER A 665 7.97 1.44 -8.66
N TYR A 666 7.21 1.72 -9.73
CA TYR A 666 7.68 1.48 -11.09
C TYR A 666 8.94 2.30 -11.40
N SER A 667 10.01 1.59 -11.72
CA SER A 667 11.21 2.12 -12.38
C SER A 667 11.78 1.02 -13.27
N THR A 668 12.55 1.38 -14.30
CA THR A 668 13.20 0.40 -15.19
C THR A 668 14.11 -0.57 -14.43
N ASN A 669 14.73 -0.11 -13.33
CA ASN A 669 15.60 -0.93 -12.48
C ASN A 669 14.82 -1.94 -11.60
N ASN A 670 13.51 -1.73 -11.44
CA ASN A 670 12.65 -2.60 -10.62
C ASN A 670 11.93 -3.68 -11.44
N VAL A 671 12.13 -3.70 -12.77
CA VAL A 671 11.60 -4.75 -13.63
C VAL A 671 12.37 -6.04 -13.37
N LYS A 672 11.66 -7.08 -12.92
CA LYS A 672 12.19 -8.43 -12.76
C LYS A 672 11.93 -9.23 -14.02
N SER A 673 12.84 -10.14 -14.32
CA SER A 673 12.73 -11.08 -15.43
C SER A 673 12.85 -12.49 -14.89
N TYR A 674 11.97 -13.37 -15.33
CA TYR A 674 12.03 -14.80 -15.05
C TYR A 674 12.06 -15.57 -16.37
N GLU A 675 13.07 -16.42 -16.54
CA GLU A 675 13.25 -17.24 -17.72
C GLU A 675 13.12 -18.71 -17.36
N THR A 676 12.31 -19.42 -18.12
CA THR A 676 12.13 -20.87 -17.96
C THR A 676 11.84 -21.50 -19.31
N ASN A 677 11.97 -22.82 -19.38
CA ASN A 677 11.76 -23.57 -20.59
C ASN A 677 11.05 -24.89 -20.30
N PHE A 678 10.37 -25.40 -21.32
CA PHE A 678 9.72 -26.69 -21.31
C PHE A 678 9.92 -27.38 -22.66
N THR A 679 10.17 -28.68 -22.62
CA THR A 679 10.36 -29.47 -23.84
C THR A 679 9.06 -30.18 -24.19
N TYR A 680 8.46 -29.81 -25.33
CA TYR A 680 7.30 -30.50 -25.87
C TYR A 680 7.73 -31.66 -26.77
N THR A 681 6.94 -32.73 -26.75
CA THR A 681 7.04 -33.82 -27.73
C THR A 681 5.91 -33.65 -28.76
N VAL A 682 6.29 -33.63 -30.03
CA VAL A 682 5.47 -33.44 -31.23
C VAL A 682 5.86 -34.52 -32.26
N PHE A 683 5.43 -34.37 -33.52
CA PHE A 683 5.63 -35.35 -34.58
C PHE A 683 7.11 -35.64 -34.89
N LYS A 684 7.48 -36.93 -34.90
CA LYS A 684 8.85 -37.40 -35.16
C LYS A 684 9.08 -37.69 -36.64
N SER A 685 10.29 -37.51 -37.13
CA SER A 685 10.68 -37.93 -38.50
C SER A 685 10.65 -39.44 -38.68
N THR A 686 10.73 -40.22 -37.60
CA THR A 686 10.59 -41.68 -37.58
C THR A 686 9.14 -42.13 -37.49
N ASP A 687 8.21 -41.24 -37.11
CA ASP A 687 6.79 -41.56 -37.13
C ASP A 687 6.35 -41.73 -38.59
N THR A 688 5.51 -42.73 -38.84
CA THR A 688 4.94 -42.92 -40.18
C THR A 688 3.86 -41.86 -40.41
N PRO A 689 4.06 -40.88 -41.32
CA PRO A 689 3.06 -39.86 -41.58
C PRO A 689 1.86 -40.51 -42.27
N ALA A 690 0.67 -40.13 -41.85
CA ALA A 690 -0.58 -40.58 -42.45
C ALA A 690 -1.60 -39.45 -42.38
N PHE A 691 -2.17 -39.06 -43.51
CA PHE A 691 -3.32 -38.18 -43.52
C PHE A 691 -4.55 -38.99 -43.92
N ARG A 692 -5.60 -38.97 -43.10
CA ARG A 692 -6.79 -39.76 -43.32
C ARG A 692 -8.02 -38.90 -43.23
N PHE A 693 -8.83 -38.97 -44.28
CA PHE A 693 -10.17 -38.44 -44.23
C PHE A 693 -11.06 -39.33 -43.36
N THR A 694 -12.08 -38.73 -42.72
CA THR A 694 -13.10 -39.44 -41.95
C THR A 694 -13.75 -40.52 -42.80
N GLY A 695 -13.81 -41.76 -42.29
CA GLY A 695 -14.27 -42.95 -43.01
C GLY A 695 -13.19 -43.80 -43.68
N GLN A 696 -11.94 -43.31 -43.79
CA GLN A 696 -10.82 -44.14 -44.26
C GLN A 696 -10.30 -45.05 -43.13
N THR A 697 -10.29 -46.37 -43.36
CA THR A 697 -9.75 -47.36 -42.41
C THR A 697 -8.23 -47.50 -42.54
N THR A 698 -7.58 -48.13 -41.56
CA THR A 698 -6.12 -48.27 -41.41
C THR A 698 -5.39 -48.81 -42.64
N SER A 699 -6.06 -49.59 -43.49
CA SER A 699 -5.59 -50.01 -44.83
C SER A 699 -6.07 -49.00 -45.88
N GLY A 700 -5.25 -47.97 -46.16
CA GLY A 700 -5.64 -46.87 -47.05
C GLY A 700 -5.66 -47.27 -48.53
N SER A 701 -6.86 -47.33 -49.13
CA SER A 701 -7.01 -47.32 -50.60
C SER A 701 -8.39 -46.93 -51.12
N SER A 702 -9.34 -46.53 -50.26
CA SER A 702 -10.67 -46.14 -50.73
C SER A 702 -10.65 -44.68 -51.19
N ALA A 703 -10.45 -44.47 -52.49
CA ALA A 703 -10.64 -43.18 -53.17
C ALA A 703 -12.09 -42.68 -53.11
N SER A 704 -13.03 -43.59 -52.76
CA SER A 704 -14.45 -43.35 -52.60
C SER A 704 -14.96 -43.90 -51.27
N ILE A 705 -15.76 -43.12 -50.54
CA ILE A 705 -16.31 -43.47 -49.22
C ILE A 705 -17.82 -43.28 -49.25
N ASP A 706 -18.55 -44.36 -48.98
CA ASP A 706 -19.99 -44.30 -48.78
C ASP A 706 -20.31 -43.72 -47.40
N VAL A 707 -20.91 -42.54 -47.37
CA VAL A 707 -21.21 -41.83 -46.12
C VAL A 707 -22.23 -42.57 -45.24
N SER A 708 -23.03 -43.48 -45.79
CA SER A 708 -23.99 -44.28 -45.01
C SER A 708 -23.31 -45.26 -44.05
N ASN A 709 -22.06 -45.62 -44.36
CA ASN A 709 -21.25 -46.55 -43.59
C ASN A 709 -20.30 -45.85 -42.60
N VAL A 710 -20.30 -44.51 -42.50
CA VAL A 710 -19.40 -43.73 -41.65
C VAL A 710 -20.21 -42.97 -40.59
N ALA A 711 -20.15 -43.41 -39.33
CA ALA A 711 -21.01 -42.92 -38.25
C ALA A 711 -20.87 -41.40 -38.03
N GLU A 712 -19.65 -40.89 -38.09
CA GLU A 712 -19.31 -39.48 -37.90
C GLU A 712 -19.85 -38.58 -39.01
N LEU A 713 -20.11 -39.14 -40.20
CA LEU A 713 -20.60 -38.43 -41.39
C LEU A 713 -22.07 -38.74 -41.70
N LYS A 714 -22.76 -39.56 -40.90
CA LYS A 714 -24.20 -39.86 -41.08
C LYS A 714 -25.08 -38.62 -41.05
N ASN A 715 -24.65 -37.57 -40.34
CA ASN A 715 -25.36 -36.29 -40.33
C ASN A 715 -25.42 -35.65 -41.73
N LEU A 716 -24.48 -35.94 -42.62
CA LEU A 716 -24.50 -35.48 -44.02
C LEU A 716 -25.63 -36.13 -44.84
N LEU A 717 -26.17 -37.27 -44.40
CA LEU A 717 -27.32 -37.94 -45.01
C LEU A 717 -28.64 -37.44 -44.45
N ASN A 718 -28.69 -37.20 -43.14
CA ASN A 718 -29.90 -36.79 -42.42
C ASN A 718 -30.27 -35.31 -42.65
N ALA A 719 -29.34 -34.51 -43.17
CA ALA A 719 -29.51 -33.06 -43.30
C ALA A 719 -30.23 -32.60 -44.58
N SER A 720 -30.67 -33.50 -45.48
CA SER A 720 -31.25 -33.09 -46.78
C SER A 720 -30.39 -32.06 -47.55
N THR A 721 -29.08 -32.04 -47.30
CA THR A 721 -28.13 -31.14 -47.96
C THR A 721 -27.57 -31.80 -49.20
N LEU A 722 -27.61 -31.09 -50.33
CA LEU A 722 -26.92 -31.51 -51.54
C LEU A 722 -25.41 -31.32 -51.42
N PRO A 723 -24.59 -32.13 -52.09
CA PRO A 723 -23.14 -31.98 -52.09
C PRO A 723 -22.63 -30.53 -52.31
N SER A 724 -23.27 -29.74 -53.17
CA SER A 724 -22.85 -28.36 -53.47
C SER A 724 -22.95 -27.38 -52.29
N SER A 725 -23.68 -27.73 -51.23
CA SER A 725 -23.73 -26.93 -50.00
C SER A 725 -22.39 -26.84 -49.29
N PHE A 726 -21.39 -27.65 -49.67
CA PHE A 726 -20.03 -27.60 -49.11
C PHE A 726 -19.06 -26.76 -49.96
N ASN A 727 -19.51 -26.18 -51.08
CA ASN A 727 -18.65 -25.35 -51.95
C ASN A 727 -18.19 -24.05 -51.27
N TYR A 728 -18.91 -23.52 -50.27
CA TYR A 728 -18.50 -22.32 -49.53
C TYR A 728 -17.15 -22.49 -48.80
N LEU A 729 -16.77 -23.74 -48.50
CA LEU A 729 -15.49 -24.07 -47.89
C LEU A 729 -14.29 -23.66 -48.77
N ASN A 730 -14.49 -23.51 -50.09
CA ASN A 730 -13.47 -23.03 -51.01
C ASN A 730 -13.16 -21.52 -50.87
N SER A 731 -14.06 -20.76 -50.25
CA SER A 731 -13.96 -19.30 -50.08
C SER A 731 -13.75 -18.88 -48.63
N SER A 732 -13.47 -19.82 -47.72
CA SER A 732 -13.20 -19.52 -46.31
C SER A 732 -11.91 -18.69 -46.15
N THR A 733 -11.97 -17.64 -45.34
CA THR A 733 -10.80 -16.83 -44.94
C THR A 733 -10.22 -17.27 -43.59
N ASP A 734 -10.76 -18.32 -42.98
CA ASP A 734 -10.25 -18.87 -41.72
C ASP A 734 -8.87 -19.49 -41.90
N SER A 735 -7.84 -18.81 -41.39
CA SER A 735 -6.44 -19.25 -41.45
C SER A 735 -6.16 -20.54 -40.66
N THR A 736 -7.09 -21.00 -39.82
CA THR A 736 -6.95 -22.24 -39.05
C THR A 736 -7.55 -23.46 -39.75
N ASN A 737 -8.29 -23.26 -40.85
CA ASN A 737 -9.02 -24.32 -41.59
C ASN A 737 -9.94 -25.17 -40.68
N SER A 738 -10.44 -24.61 -39.59
CA SER A 738 -11.22 -25.35 -38.58
C SER A 738 -12.47 -26.03 -39.16
N ALA A 739 -13.08 -25.44 -40.20
CA ALA A 739 -14.26 -25.97 -40.88
C ALA A 739 -14.04 -27.33 -41.59
N PHE A 740 -12.78 -27.72 -41.85
CA PHE A 740 -12.45 -29.00 -42.47
C PHE A 740 -12.26 -30.14 -41.46
N LEU A 741 -12.16 -29.84 -40.16
CA LEU A 741 -11.87 -30.83 -39.11
C LEU A 741 -12.85 -32.01 -39.10
N GLN A 742 -14.13 -31.79 -39.41
CA GLN A 742 -15.14 -32.86 -39.48
C GLN A 742 -14.84 -33.93 -40.54
N PHE A 743 -14.09 -33.58 -41.60
CA PHE A 743 -13.70 -34.48 -42.68
C PHE A 743 -12.34 -35.14 -42.42
N ILE A 744 -11.63 -34.77 -41.35
CA ILE A 744 -10.32 -35.32 -41.02
C ILE A 744 -10.43 -36.25 -39.82
N ASN A 745 -9.91 -37.46 -39.95
CA ASN A 745 -9.78 -38.37 -38.82
C ASN A 745 -8.55 -37.98 -38.01
N THR A 746 -8.70 -37.05 -37.07
CA THR A 746 -7.58 -36.55 -36.23
C THR A 746 -6.96 -37.63 -35.34
N ALA A 747 -7.72 -38.65 -34.95
CA ALA A 747 -7.20 -39.77 -34.16
C ALA A 747 -6.23 -40.68 -34.95
N ASN A 748 -6.39 -40.76 -36.27
CA ASN A 748 -5.55 -41.61 -37.14
C ASN A 748 -4.69 -40.81 -38.14
N SER A 749 -4.76 -39.49 -38.09
CA SER A 749 -3.93 -38.59 -38.91
C SER A 749 -2.73 -38.13 -38.10
N LYS A 750 -1.55 -38.19 -38.69
CA LYS A 750 -0.27 -37.84 -38.07
C LYS A 750 0.67 -37.15 -39.05
N GLY A 751 1.31 -36.08 -38.59
CA GLY A 751 2.39 -35.36 -39.30
C GLY A 751 1.93 -34.31 -40.29
N TYR A 752 0.63 -34.02 -40.37
CA TYR A 752 0.06 -33.03 -41.29
C TYR A 752 -0.79 -32.00 -40.53
N PRO A 753 -0.24 -30.80 -40.20
CA PRO A 753 -0.98 -29.74 -39.51
C PRO A 753 -2.04 -29.09 -40.43
N ILE A 754 -3.28 -28.99 -39.95
CA ILE A 754 -4.44 -28.60 -40.75
C ILE A 754 -4.41 -27.11 -41.10
N SER A 755 -3.98 -26.22 -40.19
CA SER A 755 -3.83 -24.77 -40.47
C SER A 755 -2.84 -24.44 -41.59
N LYS A 756 -1.94 -25.36 -41.95
CA LYS A 756 -0.95 -25.15 -43.02
C LYS A 756 -1.36 -25.79 -44.36
N MET A 757 -2.46 -26.52 -44.41
CA MET A 757 -2.97 -27.16 -45.63
C MET A 757 -3.85 -26.22 -46.45
N LYS A 758 -3.91 -26.47 -47.76
CA LYS A 758 -4.88 -25.85 -48.66
C LYS A 758 -5.93 -26.89 -49.04
N PHE A 759 -7.19 -26.58 -48.79
CA PHE A 759 -8.30 -27.47 -49.13
C PHE A 759 -9.05 -26.98 -50.38
N THR A 760 -9.60 -27.92 -51.13
CA THR A 760 -10.49 -27.65 -52.26
C THR A 760 -11.59 -28.71 -52.31
N VAL A 761 -12.82 -28.26 -52.49
CA VAL A 761 -14.04 -29.06 -52.51
C VAL A 761 -14.68 -28.98 -53.89
N THR A 762 -15.14 -30.11 -54.41
CA THR A 762 -15.88 -30.20 -55.69
C THR A 762 -17.09 -31.10 -55.49
N ALA A 763 -18.28 -30.61 -55.81
CA ALA A 763 -19.52 -31.32 -55.55
C ALA A 763 -20.31 -31.65 -56.83
N ASP A 764 -21.05 -32.76 -56.81
CA ASP A 764 -21.94 -33.21 -57.90
C ASP A 764 -23.30 -33.64 -57.33
N ASP A 765 -24.30 -32.77 -57.52
CA ASP A 765 -25.66 -32.94 -56.99
C ASP A 765 -26.54 -33.90 -57.83
N VAL A 766 -26.09 -34.24 -59.05
CA VAL A 766 -26.77 -35.20 -59.92
C VAL A 766 -26.37 -36.62 -59.53
N ALA A 767 -25.07 -36.85 -59.34
CA ALA A 767 -24.55 -38.13 -58.89
C ALA A 767 -24.68 -38.33 -57.37
N GLY A 768 -24.80 -37.26 -56.58
CA GLY A 768 -24.83 -37.31 -55.11
C GLY A 768 -23.45 -37.58 -54.53
N THR A 769 -22.43 -36.84 -54.98
CA THR A 769 -21.02 -37.05 -54.57
C THR A 769 -20.29 -35.76 -54.19
N LEU A 770 -19.36 -35.83 -53.24
CA LEU A 770 -18.54 -34.71 -52.74
C LEU A 770 -17.05 -35.09 -52.73
N LYS A 771 -16.23 -34.43 -53.55
CA LYS A 771 -14.78 -34.64 -53.61
C LYS A 771 -14.05 -33.58 -52.80
N ILE A 772 -13.18 -34.00 -51.87
CA ILE A 772 -12.30 -33.11 -51.10
C ILE A 772 -10.85 -33.41 -51.46
N THR A 773 -10.10 -32.36 -51.79
CA THR A 773 -8.66 -32.39 -52.07
C THR A 773 -7.95 -31.53 -51.02
N ALA A 774 -7.00 -32.11 -50.30
CA ALA A 774 -6.17 -31.42 -49.32
C ALA A 774 -4.72 -31.44 -49.79
N THR A 775 -4.12 -30.27 -49.98
CA THR A 775 -2.73 -30.12 -50.43
C THR A 775 -1.89 -29.54 -49.29
N MET A 776 -0.91 -30.31 -48.84
CA MET A 776 0.11 -29.85 -47.91
C MET A 776 1.29 -29.25 -48.68
N PRO A 777 1.64 -27.97 -48.50
CA PRO A 777 2.84 -27.41 -49.12
C PRO A 777 4.11 -28.11 -48.62
N ALA A 778 5.12 -28.20 -49.49
CA ALA A 778 6.39 -28.86 -49.19
C ALA A 778 7.08 -28.34 -47.93
N SER A 779 6.89 -27.05 -47.60
CA SER A 779 7.49 -26.39 -46.42
C SER A 779 7.02 -26.97 -45.09
N TYR A 780 5.80 -27.50 -45.00
CA TYR A 780 5.20 -28.06 -43.78
C TYR A 780 4.92 -29.56 -43.87
N SER A 781 5.23 -30.20 -45.01
CA SER A 781 5.09 -31.64 -45.19
C SER A 781 6.17 -32.43 -44.43
N PRO A 782 5.82 -33.56 -43.80
CA PRO A 782 6.77 -34.45 -43.14
C PRO A 782 7.73 -35.13 -44.15
N LYS A 783 7.43 -35.10 -45.46
CA LYS A 783 8.29 -35.63 -46.52
C LYS A 783 9.11 -34.56 -47.25
N ASN A 784 8.95 -33.28 -46.88
CA ASN A 784 9.54 -32.12 -47.59
C ASN A 784 9.16 -32.06 -49.09
N SER A 785 8.02 -32.62 -49.46
CA SER A 785 7.45 -32.55 -50.80
C SER A 785 5.99 -32.11 -50.69
N GLU A 786 5.47 -31.43 -51.70
CA GLU A 786 4.03 -31.18 -51.76
C GLU A 786 3.30 -32.51 -51.82
N GLU A 787 2.30 -32.69 -50.95
CA GLU A 787 1.50 -33.91 -50.90
C GLU A 787 0.03 -33.53 -51.05
N THR A 788 -0.65 -34.21 -51.97
CA THR A 788 -2.07 -34.01 -52.20
C THR A 788 -2.83 -35.28 -51.85
N PHE A 789 -3.83 -35.13 -50.99
CA PHE A 789 -4.73 -36.17 -50.54
C PHE A 789 -6.12 -35.91 -51.12
N THR A 790 -6.80 -36.94 -51.60
CA THR A 790 -8.13 -36.80 -52.21
C THR A 790 -9.05 -37.90 -51.75
N VAL A 791 -10.30 -37.53 -51.45
CA VAL A 791 -11.38 -38.47 -51.15
C VAL A 791 -12.64 -38.04 -51.90
N THR A 792 -13.44 -39.01 -52.34
CA THR A 792 -14.79 -38.77 -52.87
C THR A 792 -15.81 -39.41 -51.93
N TYR A 793 -16.68 -38.62 -51.32
CA TYR A 793 -17.83 -39.13 -50.57
C TYR A 793 -18.99 -39.40 -51.53
N THR A 794 -19.62 -40.58 -51.46
CA THR A 794 -20.73 -41.00 -52.34
C THR A 794 -21.98 -41.37 -51.54
N ASN A 795 -23.12 -41.56 -52.24
CA ASN A 795 -24.44 -41.80 -51.66
C ASN A 795 -25.00 -40.63 -50.85
N LEU A 796 -24.56 -39.41 -51.15
CA LEU A 796 -25.18 -38.19 -50.64
C LEU A 796 -26.49 -37.91 -51.39
N ASN A 797 -27.30 -36.98 -50.86
CA ASN A 797 -28.59 -36.63 -51.44
C ASN A 797 -28.47 -36.15 -52.91
N LYS A 798 -29.44 -36.55 -53.76
CA LYS A 798 -29.53 -36.15 -55.18
C LYS A 798 -30.64 -35.14 -55.38
N ALA A 799 -30.50 -34.25 -56.36
CA ALA A 799 -31.53 -33.25 -56.67
C ALA A 799 -32.90 -33.87 -57.01
N ALA A 800 -32.95 -35.08 -57.58
CA ALA A 800 -34.19 -35.78 -57.91
C ALA A 800 -34.99 -36.31 -56.70
N ASN A 801 -34.41 -36.30 -55.49
CA ASN A 801 -35.08 -36.81 -54.28
C ASN A 801 -36.09 -35.80 -53.68
N TYR A 802 -36.24 -34.60 -54.27
CA TYR A 802 -36.96 -33.45 -53.71
C TYR A 802 -38.24 -33.09 -54.51
N LYS A 803 -39.37 -32.86 -53.82
CA LYS A 803 -40.68 -32.43 -54.39
C LYS A 803 -41.52 -31.59 -53.41
N PHE A 804 -42.25 -30.57 -53.87
CA PHE A 804 -43.11 -29.67 -53.06
C PHE A 804 -44.39 -29.22 -53.82
N ASN A 805 -45.54 -29.14 -53.13
CA ASN A 805 -46.86 -28.67 -53.63
C ASN A 805 -47.74 -28.00 -52.53
N PHE A 806 -48.69 -27.12 -52.91
CA PHE A 806 -49.76 -26.59 -52.03
C PHE A 806 -51.07 -27.38 -52.12
N LYS A 807 -51.79 -27.53 -50.99
CA LYS A 807 -53.14 -28.12 -50.89
C LYS A 807 -54.22 -27.06 -51.14
N THR A 808 -54.49 -26.76 -52.40
CA THR A 808 -55.29 -25.58 -52.83
C THR A 808 -56.80 -25.65 -52.54
N SER A 809 -57.34 -26.76 -52.02
CA SER A 809 -58.77 -26.95 -51.74
C SER A 809 -59.17 -26.87 -50.24
N SER A 810 -58.27 -26.45 -49.35
CA SER A 810 -58.53 -26.38 -47.90
C SER A 810 -59.33 -25.13 -47.48
N SER A 811 -60.26 -25.28 -46.53
CA SER A 811 -61.08 -24.18 -45.94
C SER A 811 -61.12 -24.18 -44.40
N SER A 812 -60.31 -25.03 -43.76
CA SER A 812 -60.24 -25.17 -42.30
C SER A 812 -58.82 -25.51 -41.85
N ILE A 813 -58.53 -25.26 -40.58
CA ILE A 813 -57.33 -25.76 -39.89
C ILE A 813 -57.79 -26.70 -38.80
N GLY A 814 -57.51 -28.01 -38.96
CA GLY A 814 -58.11 -29.03 -38.11
C GLY A 814 -59.65 -28.93 -38.14
N SER A 815 -60.25 -28.69 -36.98
CA SER A 815 -61.70 -28.52 -36.80
C SER A 815 -62.21 -27.07 -36.85
N GLN A 816 -61.33 -26.08 -36.98
CA GLN A 816 -61.69 -24.65 -36.96
C GLN A 816 -61.79 -24.06 -38.36
N ASN A 817 -62.85 -23.30 -38.62
CA ASN A 817 -63.07 -22.62 -39.89
C ASN A 817 -62.15 -21.39 -40.01
N PHE A 818 -61.72 -21.05 -41.23
CA PHE A 818 -60.93 -19.84 -41.47
C PHE A 818 -61.62 -18.57 -40.92
N SER A 819 -62.95 -18.47 -41.03
CA SER A 819 -63.73 -17.29 -40.60
C SER A 819 -63.67 -16.95 -39.11
N THR A 820 -63.15 -17.84 -38.27
CA THR A 820 -62.98 -17.61 -36.82
C THR A 820 -61.52 -17.42 -36.41
N LEU A 821 -60.61 -17.39 -37.39
CA LEU A 821 -59.17 -17.30 -37.21
C LEU A 821 -58.64 -16.10 -37.96
N LEU A 822 -57.69 -15.37 -37.37
CA LEU A 822 -56.91 -14.41 -38.14
C LEU A 822 -55.93 -15.15 -39.08
N PRO A 823 -55.66 -14.65 -40.29
CA PRO A 823 -54.57 -15.15 -41.12
C PRO A 823 -53.25 -15.22 -40.34
N SER A 824 -52.96 -14.25 -39.47
CA SER A 824 -51.75 -14.23 -38.63
C SER A 824 -51.73 -15.30 -37.53
N SER A 825 -52.90 -15.79 -37.09
CA SER A 825 -52.99 -16.85 -36.08
C SER A 825 -52.60 -18.23 -36.62
N ILE A 826 -52.48 -18.36 -37.93
CA ILE A 826 -52.13 -19.61 -38.60
C ILE A 826 -50.65 -19.88 -38.39
N THR A 827 -50.35 -20.96 -37.69
CA THR A 827 -48.97 -21.33 -37.39
C THR A 827 -48.32 -22.01 -38.58
N ASP A 828 -46.99 -22.05 -38.58
CA ASP A 828 -46.24 -22.76 -39.62
C ASP A 828 -46.53 -24.26 -39.55
N GLY A 829 -46.76 -24.80 -38.35
CA GLY A 829 -47.24 -26.16 -38.15
C GLY A 829 -48.62 -26.39 -38.78
N ASP A 830 -49.52 -25.43 -38.73
CA ASP A 830 -50.82 -25.52 -39.40
C ASP A 830 -50.67 -25.53 -40.91
N ILE A 831 -49.76 -24.70 -41.46
CA ILE A 831 -49.41 -24.67 -42.88
C ILE A 831 -48.82 -26.01 -43.30
N ILE A 832 -47.81 -26.50 -42.59
CA ILE A 832 -47.10 -27.76 -42.83
C ILE A 832 -48.06 -28.96 -42.81
N ASN A 833 -48.93 -29.02 -41.79
CA ASN A 833 -49.79 -30.19 -41.59
C ASN A 833 -51.03 -30.16 -42.49
N ASN A 834 -51.60 -28.98 -42.75
CA ASN A 834 -52.92 -28.87 -43.38
C ASN A 834 -52.91 -28.22 -44.77
N LEU A 835 -51.89 -27.43 -45.14
CA LEU A 835 -51.92 -26.56 -46.33
C LEU A 835 -50.85 -26.88 -47.40
N ILE A 836 -49.83 -27.69 -47.11
CA ILE A 836 -48.78 -28.10 -48.08
C ILE A 836 -48.54 -29.62 -48.09
N GLU A 837 -47.80 -30.11 -49.10
CA GLU A 837 -47.30 -31.49 -49.24
C GLU A 837 -45.88 -31.46 -49.82
N TYR A 838 -44.93 -32.20 -49.25
CA TYR A 838 -43.54 -32.21 -49.69
C TYR A 838 -42.81 -33.54 -49.39
N GLN A 839 -41.74 -33.82 -50.15
CA GLN A 839 -40.90 -35.01 -50.07
C GLN A 839 -39.42 -34.64 -50.26
N GLY A 840 -38.52 -35.24 -49.48
CA GLY A 840 -37.07 -34.99 -49.53
C GLY A 840 -36.61 -33.78 -48.71
N PHE A 841 -37.55 -32.92 -48.29
CA PHE A 841 -37.33 -31.79 -47.40
C PHE A 841 -37.76 -32.11 -45.97
N ASN A 842 -37.11 -31.51 -44.99
CA ASN A 842 -37.56 -31.38 -43.61
C ASN A 842 -38.55 -30.20 -43.52
N SER A 843 -39.51 -30.25 -42.59
CA SER A 843 -40.39 -29.10 -42.29
C SER A 843 -39.61 -27.81 -42.00
N ASN A 844 -38.38 -27.95 -41.50
CA ASN A 844 -37.49 -26.84 -41.16
C ASN A 844 -36.68 -26.30 -42.35
N ASP A 845 -36.71 -26.97 -43.51
CA ASP A 845 -35.95 -26.56 -44.70
C ASP A 845 -36.64 -25.44 -45.49
N PHE A 846 -37.92 -25.24 -45.20
CA PHE A 846 -38.71 -24.18 -45.76
C PHE A 846 -38.72 -23.00 -44.82
N THR A 847 -38.43 -21.84 -45.36
CA THR A 847 -38.89 -20.60 -44.76
C THR A 847 -40.31 -20.39 -45.23
N ILE A 848 -41.27 -20.54 -44.32
CA ILE A 848 -42.66 -20.23 -44.58
C ILE A 848 -42.82 -18.72 -44.40
N THR A 849 -42.69 -17.98 -45.50
CA THR A 849 -43.09 -16.59 -45.54
C THR A 849 -44.60 -16.56 -45.71
N LYS A 850 -45.32 -16.59 -44.60
CA LYS A 850 -46.75 -16.28 -44.61
C LYS A 850 -46.93 -14.77 -44.56
N THR A 851 -47.45 -14.20 -45.63
CA THR A 851 -48.00 -12.85 -45.64
C THR A 851 -49.46 -12.98 -45.27
N ALA A 852 -49.70 -13.04 -43.97
CA ALA A 852 -51.00 -12.80 -43.39
C ALA A 852 -51.40 -11.36 -43.73
N ASN A 853 -52.38 -11.22 -44.61
CA ASN A 853 -53.06 -9.96 -44.82
C ASN A 853 -54.32 -10.00 -43.96
N ASP A 854 -54.10 -9.73 -42.68
CA ASP A 854 -55.17 -9.61 -41.71
C ASP A 854 -56.13 -8.52 -42.19
N GLN A 855 -55.69 -7.40 -42.73
CA GLN A 855 -56.60 -6.35 -43.26
C GLN A 855 -57.66 -6.88 -44.25
N ASN A 856 -57.33 -7.86 -45.10
CA ASN A 856 -58.23 -8.44 -46.10
C ASN A 856 -58.71 -9.86 -45.79
N GLY A 857 -58.34 -10.47 -44.65
CA GLY A 857 -58.71 -11.86 -44.32
C GLY A 857 -58.11 -12.91 -45.27
N THR A 858 -56.89 -12.66 -45.76
CA THR A 858 -56.19 -13.57 -46.70
C THR A 858 -54.81 -13.95 -46.18
N LEU A 859 -54.40 -15.19 -46.42
CA LEU A 859 -53.08 -15.70 -46.07
C LEU A 859 -52.33 -16.07 -47.34
N LEU A 860 -51.43 -15.20 -47.81
CA LEU A 860 -50.47 -15.57 -48.84
C LEU A 860 -49.37 -16.40 -48.18
N VAL A 861 -49.31 -17.68 -48.50
CA VAL A 861 -48.22 -18.54 -48.06
C VAL A 861 -47.21 -18.64 -49.18
N GLN A 862 -46.03 -18.08 -48.93
CA GLN A 862 -44.84 -18.29 -49.72
C GLN A 862 -43.95 -19.28 -48.99
N ILE A 863 -43.72 -20.45 -49.57
CA ILE A 863 -42.69 -21.36 -49.12
C ILE A 863 -41.42 -21.00 -49.89
N SER A 864 -40.45 -20.45 -49.18
CA SER A 864 -39.13 -20.14 -49.70
C SER A 864 -38.17 -21.22 -49.23
N LEU A 865 -37.64 -21.99 -50.16
CA LEU A 865 -36.53 -22.88 -49.89
C LEU A 865 -35.27 -22.04 -49.62
N ASN A 866 -34.44 -22.46 -48.66
CA ASN A 866 -33.20 -21.73 -48.38
C ASN A 866 -32.32 -21.63 -49.64
N SER A 867 -31.79 -20.44 -49.96
CA SER A 867 -30.91 -20.23 -51.13
C SER A 867 -29.58 -20.99 -51.04
N SER A 868 -29.26 -21.55 -49.86
CA SER A 868 -28.15 -22.50 -49.67
C SER A 868 -28.41 -23.87 -50.32
N TYR A 869 -29.68 -24.21 -50.60
CA TYR A 869 -29.98 -25.36 -51.45
C TYR A 869 -29.40 -25.10 -52.84
N ALA A 870 -29.03 -26.16 -53.56
CA ALA A 870 -28.48 -25.98 -54.90
C ALA A 870 -29.53 -25.39 -55.84
N SER A 871 -29.06 -24.66 -56.85
CA SER A 871 -29.93 -24.05 -57.87
C SER A 871 -30.79 -25.08 -58.60
N ALA A 872 -30.33 -26.33 -58.69
CA ALA A 872 -31.07 -27.46 -59.23
C ALA A 872 -32.36 -27.80 -58.44
N ILE A 873 -32.43 -27.50 -57.13
CA ILE A 873 -33.65 -27.66 -56.31
C ILE A 873 -34.45 -26.36 -56.29
N GLY A 874 -33.79 -25.22 -56.06
CA GLY A 874 -34.46 -23.92 -55.94
C GLY A 874 -35.08 -23.39 -57.24
N ASN A 875 -34.51 -23.72 -58.39
CA ASN A 875 -34.96 -23.22 -59.71
C ASN A 875 -35.41 -24.36 -60.65
N GLY A 876 -35.55 -25.59 -60.15
CA GLY A 876 -35.80 -26.80 -60.92
C GLY A 876 -37.22 -27.36 -60.78
N ASN A 877 -37.43 -28.62 -61.23
CA ASN A 877 -38.73 -29.29 -61.27
C ASN A 877 -39.28 -29.76 -59.89
N ALA A 878 -38.67 -29.34 -58.78
CA ALA A 878 -39.05 -29.75 -57.42
C ALA A 878 -40.26 -28.96 -56.85
N GLY A 879 -40.85 -28.02 -57.60
CA GLY A 879 -42.01 -27.23 -57.18
C GLY A 879 -41.70 -25.78 -56.79
N PHE A 880 -40.43 -25.36 -56.88
CA PHE A 880 -39.96 -24.00 -56.59
C PHE A 880 -39.47 -23.30 -57.86
N LYS A 881 -39.65 -21.98 -57.93
CA LYS A 881 -39.09 -21.11 -58.97
C LYS A 881 -38.39 -19.94 -58.30
N ASN A 882 -37.09 -19.75 -58.53
CA ASN A 882 -36.28 -18.78 -57.78
C ASN A 882 -36.35 -19.03 -56.27
N TYR A 883 -36.23 -20.31 -55.89
CA TYR A 883 -36.30 -20.82 -54.52
C TYR A 883 -37.63 -20.54 -53.81
N SER A 884 -38.68 -20.21 -54.55
CA SER A 884 -39.96 -19.80 -53.98
C SER A 884 -41.14 -20.49 -54.65
N ALA A 885 -42.13 -20.86 -53.83
CA ALA A 885 -43.45 -21.32 -54.25
C ALA A 885 -44.49 -20.51 -53.48
N THR A 886 -45.50 -19.98 -54.15
CA THR A 886 -46.48 -19.06 -53.54
C THR A 886 -47.93 -19.50 -53.79
N HIS A 887 -48.79 -19.35 -52.79
CA HIS A 887 -50.24 -19.55 -52.91
C HIS A 887 -51.01 -18.69 -51.91
N THR A 888 -52.15 -18.12 -52.33
CA THR A 888 -53.01 -17.30 -51.45
C THR A 888 -54.25 -18.06 -51.02
N PHE A 889 -54.37 -18.32 -49.71
CA PHE A 889 -55.58 -18.84 -49.08
C PHE A 889 -56.49 -17.67 -48.65
N THR A 890 -57.81 -17.81 -48.79
CA THR A 890 -58.79 -16.72 -48.54
C THR A 890 -59.92 -17.19 -47.63
N GLY A 891 -60.58 -16.26 -46.91
CA GLY A 891 -61.75 -16.55 -46.06
C GLY A 891 -61.52 -16.46 -44.54
N PHE A 892 -60.43 -15.81 -44.10
CA PHE A 892 -60.10 -15.61 -42.68
C PHE A 892 -60.70 -14.32 -42.10
N MET A 893 -60.72 -14.18 -40.77
CA MET A 893 -61.11 -12.95 -40.05
C MET A 893 -60.14 -11.79 -40.37
N ASN A 894 -60.59 -10.53 -40.38
CA ASN A 894 -59.72 -9.40 -40.71
C ASN A 894 -59.18 -8.58 -39.50
N GLU A 895 -58.18 -7.73 -39.74
CA GLU A 895 -57.44 -6.98 -38.72
C GLU A 895 -58.31 -5.98 -37.97
N ASP A 896 -59.17 -5.24 -38.67
CA ASP A 896 -60.13 -4.32 -38.06
C ASP A 896 -61.05 -5.09 -37.10
N GLN A 897 -61.53 -6.26 -37.53
CA GLN A 897 -62.38 -7.14 -36.71
C GLN A 897 -61.67 -7.71 -35.48
N TYR A 898 -60.34 -7.86 -35.49
CA TYR A 898 -59.57 -8.35 -34.35
C TYR A 898 -59.12 -7.25 -33.40
N ASN A 899 -58.63 -6.13 -33.94
CA ASN A 899 -58.15 -4.99 -33.16
C ASN A 899 -59.28 -4.24 -32.46
N GLU A 900 -60.48 -4.20 -33.06
CA GLU A 900 -61.68 -3.75 -32.36
C GLU A 900 -61.99 -4.60 -31.14
N ARG A 901 -61.55 -5.86 -31.10
CA ARG A 901 -61.93 -6.82 -30.06
C ARG A 901 -60.91 -6.95 -28.94
N PHE A 902 -59.61 -7.08 -29.24
CA PHE A 902 -58.65 -7.60 -28.23
C PHE A 902 -57.37 -6.77 -28.01
N ASN A 903 -57.12 -5.69 -28.75
CA ASN A 903 -55.84 -4.97 -28.67
C ASN A 903 -55.67 -4.20 -27.33
N VAL A 904 -54.46 -4.22 -26.76
CA VAL A 904 -54.05 -3.39 -25.63
C VAL A 904 -52.72 -2.74 -25.97
N GLU A 905 -52.72 -1.42 -26.12
CA GLU A 905 -51.54 -0.66 -26.55
C GLU A 905 -50.87 -0.01 -25.34
N PHE A 906 -49.57 -0.27 -25.13
CA PHE A 906 -48.79 0.34 -24.06
C PHE A 906 -48.12 1.62 -24.53
N VAL A 907 -47.89 2.53 -23.59
CA VAL A 907 -47.03 3.70 -23.81
C VAL A 907 -45.61 3.23 -24.10
N ASP A 908 -44.99 3.79 -25.15
CA ASP A 908 -43.60 3.54 -25.54
C ASP A 908 -42.61 3.92 -24.43
N ASP A 909 -41.55 3.12 -24.23
CA ASP A 909 -40.52 3.34 -23.21
C ASP A 909 -39.82 4.71 -23.34
N SER A 910 -39.75 5.25 -24.56
CA SER A 910 -39.16 6.55 -24.87
C SER A 910 -40.16 7.72 -24.82
N SER A 911 -41.43 7.45 -24.47
CA SER A 911 -42.49 8.45 -24.41
C SER A 911 -42.24 9.49 -23.33
N GLU A 912 -42.56 10.75 -23.64
CA GLU A 912 -42.46 11.86 -22.70
C GLU A 912 -43.41 11.72 -21.49
N VAL A 913 -44.51 10.97 -21.65
CA VAL A 913 -45.49 10.70 -20.57
C VAL A 913 -44.86 9.92 -19.41
N LEU A 914 -43.75 9.20 -19.65
CA LEU A 914 -43.06 8.40 -18.65
C LEU A 914 -41.93 9.13 -17.93
N ILE A 915 -41.61 10.38 -18.31
CA ILE A 915 -40.49 11.14 -17.75
C ILE A 915 -40.62 11.25 -16.22
N ASP A 916 -41.79 11.65 -15.72
CA ASP A 916 -42.01 11.84 -14.28
C ASP A 916 -41.99 10.51 -13.51
N LEU A 917 -42.44 9.42 -14.14
CA LEU A 917 -42.41 8.09 -13.54
C LEU A 917 -40.96 7.59 -13.38
N LYS A 918 -40.11 7.85 -14.37
CA LYS A 918 -38.72 7.38 -14.41
C LYS A 918 -37.75 8.22 -13.58
N GLN A 919 -38.18 9.39 -13.11
CA GLN A 919 -37.44 10.14 -12.09
C GLN A 919 -37.49 9.47 -10.71
N MET A 920 -38.40 8.53 -10.48
CA MET A 920 -38.46 7.73 -9.26
C MET A 920 -37.56 6.50 -9.35
N GLN A 921 -37.07 6.01 -8.21
CA GLN A 921 -36.45 4.68 -8.16
C GLN A 921 -37.51 3.60 -8.39
N SER A 922 -37.19 2.55 -9.14
CA SER A 922 -38.13 1.45 -9.37
C SER A 922 -38.56 0.78 -8.05
N SER A 923 -37.65 0.72 -7.08
CA SER A 923 -37.93 0.24 -5.71
C SER A 923 -38.97 1.09 -5.00
N GLN A 924 -38.94 2.41 -5.16
CA GLN A 924 -39.88 3.33 -4.54
C GLN A 924 -41.29 3.14 -5.10
N VAL A 925 -41.43 2.95 -6.41
CA VAL A 925 -42.71 2.67 -7.06
C VAL A 925 -43.28 1.34 -6.56
N TYR A 926 -42.45 0.29 -6.54
CA TYR A 926 -42.83 -1.03 -6.05
C TYR A 926 -43.22 -1.00 -4.56
N ASP A 927 -42.38 -0.41 -3.71
CA ASP A 927 -42.63 -0.36 -2.27
C ASP A 927 -43.91 0.41 -1.96
N THR A 928 -44.19 1.49 -2.69
CA THR A 928 -45.39 2.30 -2.45
C THR A 928 -46.66 1.58 -2.90
N LEU A 929 -46.67 1.02 -4.11
CA LEU A 929 -47.88 0.48 -4.73
C LEU A 929 -48.11 -1.02 -4.52
N VAL A 930 -47.07 -1.79 -4.14
CA VAL A 930 -47.13 -3.25 -3.96
C VAL A 930 -46.90 -3.65 -2.50
N THR A 931 -45.81 -3.18 -1.88
CA THR A 931 -45.47 -3.58 -0.50
C THR A 931 -46.31 -2.85 0.54
N LYS A 932 -46.37 -1.52 0.45
CA LYS A 932 -47.06 -0.64 1.41
C LYS A 932 -48.54 -0.45 1.07
N ASN A 933 -48.92 -0.67 -0.19
CA ASN A 933 -50.29 -0.47 -0.70
C ASN A 933 -50.86 0.93 -0.39
N THR A 934 -50.05 1.95 -0.63
CA THR A 934 -50.41 3.37 -0.47
C THR A 934 -50.42 4.07 -1.82
N SER A 935 -51.08 5.23 -1.92
CA SER A 935 -51.15 5.98 -3.17
C SER A 935 -49.80 6.58 -3.59
N LEU A 936 -49.42 6.41 -4.86
CA LEU A 936 -48.26 7.02 -5.48
C LEU A 936 -48.69 8.20 -6.36
N THR A 937 -48.06 9.36 -6.21
CA THR A 937 -48.26 10.50 -7.10
C THR A 937 -47.11 10.57 -8.10
N VAL A 938 -47.43 10.56 -9.40
CA VAL A 938 -46.50 10.70 -10.52
C VAL A 938 -46.89 11.95 -11.29
N GLY A 939 -46.00 12.94 -11.36
CA GLY A 939 -46.33 14.27 -11.85
C GLY A 939 -47.50 14.87 -11.04
N ASN A 940 -48.62 15.15 -11.72
CA ASN A 940 -49.85 15.69 -11.11
C ASN A 940 -50.95 14.64 -10.87
N THR A 941 -50.69 13.35 -11.12
CA THR A 941 -51.71 12.30 -11.06
C THR A 941 -51.41 11.31 -9.92
N THR A 942 -52.42 10.98 -9.11
CA THR A 942 -52.29 10.02 -8.01
C THR A 942 -52.91 8.67 -8.37
N TYR A 943 -52.16 7.60 -8.16
CA TYR A 943 -52.52 6.21 -8.43
C TYR A 943 -52.60 5.44 -7.11
N ASN A 944 -53.72 4.76 -6.83
CA ASN A 944 -53.93 4.15 -5.51
C ASN A 944 -53.36 2.73 -5.40
N ASN A 945 -53.14 2.06 -6.53
CA ASN A 945 -52.52 0.74 -6.60
C ASN A 945 -51.88 0.51 -7.97
N LEU A 946 -51.17 -0.60 -8.09
CA LEU A 946 -50.45 -0.96 -9.31
C LEU A 946 -51.37 -1.14 -10.52
N LYS A 947 -52.56 -1.75 -10.35
CA LYS A 947 -53.53 -1.96 -11.43
C LYS A 947 -53.98 -0.63 -12.04
N GLU A 948 -54.26 0.36 -11.18
CA GLU A 948 -54.67 1.71 -11.57
C GLU A 948 -53.53 2.47 -12.27
N LEU A 949 -52.28 2.28 -11.85
CA LEU A 949 -51.12 2.85 -12.55
C LEU A 949 -50.98 2.26 -13.96
N VAL A 950 -51.07 0.94 -14.11
CA VAL A 950 -50.95 0.30 -15.43
C VAL A 950 -52.09 0.71 -16.37
N GLU A 951 -53.34 0.61 -15.91
CA GLU A 951 -54.53 0.90 -16.73
C GLU A 951 -54.59 2.37 -17.18
N LYS A 952 -54.17 3.33 -16.33
CA LYS A 952 -54.34 4.76 -16.62
C LYS A 952 -53.09 5.48 -17.13
N LEU A 953 -51.89 5.01 -16.79
CA LEU A 953 -50.64 5.65 -17.21
C LEU A 953 -49.93 4.86 -18.31
N LEU A 954 -49.90 3.53 -18.22
CA LEU A 954 -49.10 2.71 -19.12
C LEU A 954 -49.86 2.22 -20.35
N ILE A 955 -51.19 2.32 -20.37
CA ILE A 955 -52.02 1.89 -21.50
C ILE A 955 -52.60 3.12 -22.22
N THR A 956 -52.46 3.13 -23.55
CA THR A 956 -53.00 4.18 -24.43
C THR A 956 -54.33 3.80 -25.07
N LYS A 957 -54.58 2.50 -25.32
CA LYS A 957 -55.81 2.00 -25.98
C LYS A 957 -56.20 0.59 -25.51
N LEU A 958 -57.51 0.33 -25.39
CA LEU A 958 -58.11 -0.97 -25.04
C LEU A 958 -59.16 -1.41 -26.09
N GLY A 959 -59.17 -2.70 -26.44
CA GLY A 959 -60.15 -3.34 -27.32
C GLY A 959 -61.50 -3.62 -26.64
N SER A 960 -62.58 -3.74 -27.42
CA SER A 960 -63.97 -3.82 -26.91
C SER A 960 -64.32 -5.05 -26.08
N LEU A 961 -63.55 -6.14 -26.20
CA LEU A 961 -63.71 -7.36 -25.42
C LEU A 961 -62.70 -7.48 -24.28
N VAL A 962 -61.83 -6.47 -24.10
CA VAL A 962 -60.94 -6.35 -22.93
C VAL A 962 -61.71 -5.63 -21.82
N PRO A 963 -61.84 -6.22 -20.61
CA PRO A 963 -62.59 -5.60 -19.51
C PRO A 963 -61.95 -4.27 -19.07
N THR A 964 -62.76 -3.33 -18.57
CA THR A 964 -62.31 -2.07 -17.94
C THR A 964 -62.48 -2.12 -16.42
N GLY A 965 -61.83 -1.23 -15.67
CA GLY A 965 -61.95 -1.16 -14.20
C GLY A 965 -61.08 -2.21 -13.51
N TRP A 966 -59.82 -2.32 -13.93
CA TRP A 966 -58.91 -3.36 -13.46
C TRP A 966 -58.65 -3.26 -11.97
N LYS A 967 -58.65 -2.03 -11.44
CA LYS A 967 -58.50 -1.72 -10.02
C LYS A 967 -59.36 -2.60 -9.11
N ASP A 968 -60.62 -2.82 -9.48
CA ASP A 968 -61.62 -3.48 -8.64
C ASP A 968 -61.87 -4.95 -9.05
N ASN A 969 -61.21 -5.43 -10.11
CA ASN A 969 -61.38 -6.79 -10.62
C ASN A 969 -60.34 -7.75 -10.02
N ALA A 970 -60.81 -8.66 -9.15
CA ALA A 970 -59.95 -9.61 -8.44
C ALA A 970 -59.37 -10.72 -9.35
N SER A 971 -59.92 -10.95 -10.53
CA SER A 971 -59.45 -11.98 -11.46
C SER A 971 -58.41 -11.47 -12.46
N ILE A 972 -58.16 -10.16 -12.52
CA ILE A 972 -57.07 -9.57 -13.31
C ILE A 972 -55.86 -9.43 -12.40
N ASP A 973 -54.74 -10.01 -12.79
CA ASP A 973 -53.49 -9.93 -12.01
C ASP A 973 -52.53 -8.94 -12.65
N VAL A 974 -51.98 -8.04 -11.82
CA VAL A 974 -50.95 -7.09 -12.24
C VAL A 974 -49.77 -7.20 -11.28
N GLY A 975 -48.60 -7.48 -11.82
CA GLY A 975 -47.34 -7.58 -11.10
C GLY A 975 -46.33 -6.56 -11.59
N MET A 976 -45.41 -6.18 -10.71
CA MET A 976 -44.25 -5.38 -11.04
C MET A 976 -43.00 -6.11 -10.55
N TYR A 977 -41.97 -6.17 -11.38
CA TYR A 977 -40.63 -6.59 -11.01
C TYR A 977 -39.67 -5.44 -11.30
N TYR A 978 -38.63 -5.29 -10.48
CA TYR A 978 -37.66 -4.23 -10.69
C TYR A 978 -36.24 -4.68 -10.38
N ASP A 979 -35.29 -4.04 -11.05
CA ASP A 979 -33.88 -4.08 -10.69
C ASP A 979 -33.39 -2.65 -10.45
N ASN A 980 -33.23 -2.30 -9.17
CA ASN A 980 -32.85 -0.94 -8.76
C ASN A 980 -31.40 -0.61 -9.14
N SER A 981 -30.54 -1.62 -9.29
CA SER A 981 -29.14 -1.44 -9.70
C SER A 981 -29.02 -1.12 -11.19
N GLN A 982 -29.95 -1.65 -11.99
CA GLN A 982 -30.04 -1.42 -13.43
C GLN A 982 -31.01 -0.30 -13.82
N GLY A 983 -31.87 0.16 -12.90
CA GLY A 983 -32.88 1.18 -13.18
C GLY A 983 -33.96 0.69 -14.13
N THR A 984 -34.42 -0.56 -13.94
CA THR A 984 -35.42 -1.19 -14.82
C THR A 984 -36.67 -1.61 -14.04
N ALA A 985 -37.80 -1.63 -14.72
CA ALA A 985 -39.09 -2.10 -14.20
C ALA A 985 -39.86 -2.87 -15.28
N SER A 986 -40.42 -4.02 -14.90
CA SER A 986 -41.26 -4.84 -15.76
C SER A 986 -42.65 -4.95 -15.16
N PHE A 987 -43.68 -4.61 -15.93
CA PHE A 987 -45.08 -4.74 -15.54
C PHE A 987 -45.68 -5.92 -16.28
N TYR A 988 -46.26 -6.84 -15.51
CA TYR A 988 -46.94 -8.02 -16.03
C TYR A 988 -48.43 -7.88 -15.77
N VAL A 989 -49.25 -8.10 -16.80
CA VAL A 989 -50.71 -8.11 -16.69
C VAL A 989 -51.21 -9.45 -17.22
N ASN A 990 -52.02 -10.15 -16.43
CA ASN A 990 -52.78 -11.31 -16.89
C ASN A 990 -54.27 -11.00 -16.84
N ILE A 991 -54.93 -11.13 -17.99
CA ILE A 991 -56.38 -11.12 -18.10
C ILE A 991 -56.83 -12.52 -18.56
N PRO A 992 -57.49 -13.29 -17.68
CA PRO A 992 -57.94 -14.64 -18.01
C PRO A 992 -58.92 -14.67 -19.20
N LYS A 993 -58.80 -15.67 -20.07
CA LYS A 993 -59.67 -15.85 -21.24
C LYS A 993 -61.15 -15.96 -20.90
N SER A 994 -61.48 -16.42 -19.68
CA SER A 994 -62.86 -16.49 -19.19
C SER A 994 -63.53 -15.12 -19.09
N LEU A 995 -62.74 -14.03 -19.04
CA LEU A 995 -63.22 -12.66 -19.01
C LEU A 995 -63.32 -12.02 -20.40
N MET A 996 -62.89 -12.72 -21.47
CA MET A 996 -62.82 -12.21 -22.85
C MET A 996 -63.49 -13.18 -23.81
N ALA A 997 -64.74 -12.90 -24.18
CA ALA A 997 -65.53 -13.78 -25.05
C ALA A 997 -64.85 -13.99 -26.42
N GLY A 998 -64.60 -15.25 -26.80
CA GLY A 998 -63.94 -15.61 -28.06
C GLY A 998 -62.41 -15.59 -28.01
N ALA A 999 -61.80 -15.35 -26.84
CA ALA A 999 -60.35 -15.48 -26.67
C ALA A 999 -59.94 -16.97 -26.57
N ASN A 1000 -58.95 -17.37 -27.36
CA ASN A 1000 -58.41 -18.74 -27.36
C ASN A 1000 -57.37 -18.95 -26.25
N SER A 1001 -56.89 -17.87 -25.62
CA SER A 1001 -55.88 -17.86 -24.56
C SER A 1001 -56.06 -16.66 -23.63
N ASP A 1002 -55.45 -16.72 -22.45
CA ASP A 1002 -55.34 -15.57 -21.56
C ASP A 1002 -54.53 -14.46 -22.25
N LEU A 1003 -54.88 -13.20 -21.99
CA LEU A 1003 -54.13 -12.06 -22.48
C LEU A 1003 -53.04 -11.77 -21.44
N ASN A 1004 -51.82 -12.21 -21.77
CA ASN A 1004 -50.63 -12.00 -20.96
C ASN A 1004 -49.83 -10.86 -21.59
N LEU A 1005 -49.76 -9.73 -20.91
CA LEU A 1005 -49.07 -8.55 -21.38
C LEU A 1005 -47.84 -8.30 -20.52
N VAL A 1006 -46.74 -7.96 -21.17
CA VAL A 1006 -45.50 -7.57 -20.49
C VAL A 1006 -45.03 -6.26 -21.09
N ALA A 1007 -44.87 -5.26 -20.24
CA ALA A 1007 -44.24 -4.00 -20.60
C ALA A 1007 -42.95 -3.84 -19.80
N ASN A 1008 -41.84 -3.65 -20.51
CA ASN A 1008 -40.53 -3.45 -19.89
C ASN A 1008 -40.13 -2.00 -20.10
N TYR A 1009 -39.77 -1.34 -19.00
CA TYR A 1009 -39.35 0.04 -18.99
C TYR A 1009 -37.94 0.15 -18.39
N THR A 1010 -37.11 0.97 -19.03
CA THR A 1010 -35.71 1.18 -18.63
C THR A 1010 -35.42 2.67 -18.39
N GLY A 1011 -34.38 2.97 -17.64
CA GLY A 1011 -33.99 4.37 -17.39
C GLY A 1011 -34.67 5.01 -16.19
N PHE A 1012 -35.08 4.21 -15.21
CA PHE A 1012 -35.44 4.71 -13.88
C PHE A 1012 -34.18 5.19 -13.13
N LEU A 1013 -34.38 6.07 -12.14
CA LEU A 1013 -33.31 6.51 -11.24
C LEU A 1013 -32.62 5.30 -10.59
N LYS A 1014 -31.31 5.13 -10.85
CA LYS A 1014 -30.47 4.13 -10.16
C LYS A 1014 -30.25 4.54 -8.72
N GLY A 1015 -30.44 3.62 -7.78
CA GLY A 1015 -30.19 3.88 -6.36
C GLY A 1015 -28.70 3.82 -6.00
N ASN A 1016 -28.29 4.59 -5.00
CA ASN A 1016 -27.01 4.37 -4.30
C ASN A 1016 -27.04 2.98 -3.62
N ALA A 1017 -25.87 2.35 -3.46
CA ALA A 1017 -25.77 1.05 -2.78
C ALA A 1017 -26.24 1.08 -1.31
N VAL A 1018 -26.31 2.28 -0.71
CA VAL A 1018 -26.85 2.57 0.62
C VAL A 1018 -27.88 3.70 0.48
N GLN A 1019 -29.00 3.63 1.20
CA GLN A 1019 -30.09 4.60 1.09
C GLN A 1019 -29.65 5.99 1.59
N THR A 1020 -29.64 7.01 0.72
CA THR A 1020 -29.32 8.41 1.06
C THR A 1020 -30.40 9.37 0.53
N ASN A 1021 -30.46 10.58 1.11
CA ASN A 1021 -31.33 11.65 0.63
C ASN A 1021 -30.76 12.37 -0.61
N ASP A 1022 -29.48 12.16 -0.90
CA ASP A 1022 -28.78 12.74 -2.06
C ASP A 1022 -28.85 11.77 -3.23
N ASN A 1023 -29.58 12.14 -4.28
CA ASN A 1023 -29.73 11.33 -5.49
C ASN A 1023 -29.48 12.16 -6.74
N LEU A 1024 -28.92 11.54 -7.78
CA LEU A 1024 -28.64 12.17 -9.06
C LEU A 1024 -28.90 11.17 -10.20
N SER A 1025 -29.56 11.61 -11.27
CA SER A 1025 -29.78 10.80 -12.46
C SER A 1025 -29.53 11.56 -13.76
N PHE A 1026 -28.93 10.85 -14.70
CA PHE A 1026 -28.87 11.26 -16.10
C PHE A 1026 -30.08 10.71 -16.89
N VAL A 1027 -30.46 11.40 -17.97
CA VAL A 1027 -31.35 10.85 -19.01
C VAL A 1027 -30.77 9.53 -19.48
N SER A 1028 -31.60 8.50 -19.56
CA SER A 1028 -31.19 7.20 -20.08
C SER A 1028 -30.98 7.26 -21.60
N ASP A 1029 -30.07 6.42 -22.09
CA ASP A 1029 -29.66 6.39 -23.50
C ASP A 1029 -30.84 6.23 -24.47
N ASN A 1030 -31.77 5.33 -24.17
CA ASN A 1030 -32.99 5.11 -24.97
C ASN A 1030 -33.95 6.32 -25.01
N MET A 1031 -33.88 7.23 -24.04
CA MET A 1031 -34.71 8.44 -23.99
C MET A 1031 -33.98 9.68 -24.50
N LEU A 1032 -32.66 9.60 -24.69
CA LEU A 1032 -31.81 10.74 -25.02
C LEU A 1032 -32.34 11.52 -26.22
N LYS A 1033 -32.62 10.84 -27.33
CA LYS A 1033 -33.16 11.46 -28.56
C LYS A 1033 -34.45 12.24 -28.30
N ASN A 1034 -35.46 11.57 -27.75
CA ASN A 1034 -36.78 12.17 -27.53
C ASN A 1034 -36.73 13.28 -26.48
N TYR A 1035 -35.94 13.10 -25.43
CA TYR A 1035 -35.74 14.10 -24.40
C TYR A 1035 -35.07 15.37 -24.96
N LEU A 1036 -33.99 15.23 -25.72
CA LEU A 1036 -33.29 16.38 -26.29
C LEU A 1036 -34.18 17.13 -27.30
N ILE A 1037 -34.99 16.41 -28.08
CA ILE A 1037 -35.93 17.00 -29.03
C ILE A 1037 -37.11 17.69 -28.31
N SER A 1038 -37.75 17.03 -27.34
CA SER A 1038 -38.93 17.58 -26.64
C SER A 1038 -38.60 18.81 -25.79
N LYS A 1039 -37.37 18.88 -25.25
CA LYS A 1039 -36.85 20.06 -24.55
C LYS A 1039 -36.30 21.14 -25.48
N GLY A 1040 -36.28 20.90 -26.79
CA GLY A 1040 -35.79 21.86 -27.78
C GLY A 1040 -34.28 22.10 -27.71
N PHE A 1041 -33.51 21.17 -27.15
CA PHE A 1041 -32.05 21.27 -27.07
C PHE A 1041 -31.38 20.99 -28.41
N VAL A 1042 -31.97 20.10 -29.21
CA VAL A 1042 -31.55 19.80 -30.59
C VAL A 1042 -32.78 19.52 -31.46
N THR A 1043 -32.66 19.72 -32.77
CA THR A 1043 -33.63 19.23 -33.75
C THR A 1043 -33.41 17.75 -34.04
N LYS A 1044 -34.41 17.10 -34.66
CA LYS A 1044 -34.31 15.69 -35.06
C LYS A 1044 -33.16 15.48 -36.04
N GLU A 1045 -33.00 16.38 -37.01
CA GLU A 1045 -31.95 16.35 -38.01
C GLU A 1045 -30.55 16.52 -37.39
N GLN A 1046 -30.42 17.41 -36.40
CA GLN A 1046 -29.15 17.59 -35.67
C GLN A 1046 -28.78 16.34 -34.86
N TYR A 1047 -29.75 15.72 -34.19
CA TYR A 1047 -29.50 14.50 -33.43
C TYR A 1047 -29.04 13.35 -34.33
N GLU A 1048 -29.72 13.15 -35.46
CA GLU A 1048 -29.39 12.08 -36.42
C GLU A 1048 -28.05 12.30 -37.13
N ALA A 1049 -27.50 13.53 -37.11
CA ALA A 1049 -26.19 13.85 -37.66
C ALA A 1049 -25.03 13.69 -36.67
N PHE A 1050 -25.31 13.42 -35.38
CA PHE A 1050 -24.25 13.25 -34.40
C PHE A 1050 -23.43 11.98 -34.64
N THR A 1051 -22.11 12.12 -34.62
CA THR A 1051 -21.14 11.06 -34.35
C THR A 1051 -20.73 11.09 -32.89
N ALA A 1052 -20.16 10.01 -32.35
CA ALA A 1052 -19.61 10.00 -30.98
C ALA A 1052 -18.64 11.17 -30.70
N ALA A 1053 -17.82 11.56 -31.68
CA ALA A 1053 -16.93 12.72 -31.53
C ALA A 1053 -17.70 14.04 -31.48
N SER A 1054 -18.63 14.28 -32.41
CA SER A 1054 -19.39 15.54 -32.45
C SER A 1054 -20.40 15.68 -31.31
N PHE A 1055 -20.96 14.57 -30.82
CA PHE A 1055 -21.83 14.58 -29.64
C PHE A 1055 -21.03 14.87 -28.37
N ALA A 1056 -19.83 14.30 -28.23
CA ALA A 1056 -18.94 14.60 -27.12
C ALA A 1056 -18.52 16.08 -27.10
N GLU A 1057 -18.27 16.70 -28.26
CA GLU A 1057 -18.02 18.14 -28.33
C GLU A 1057 -19.29 18.95 -28.00
N TRP A 1058 -20.45 18.57 -28.51
CA TRP A 1058 -21.72 19.23 -28.15
C TRP A 1058 -22.00 19.19 -26.64
N LEU A 1059 -21.65 18.10 -25.96
CA LEU A 1059 -21.79 17.96 -24.50
C LEU A 1059 -20.84 18.88 -23.71
N LYS A 1060 -19.67 19.21 -24.28
CA LYS A 1060 -18.68 20.12 -23.68
C LYS A 1060 -19.08 21.59 -23.85
N GLU A 1061 -19.83 21.92 -24.90
CA GLU A 1061 -20.32 23.28 -25.13
C GLU A 1061 -21.42 23.66 -24.12
N ASP A 1062 -21.37 24.89 -23.59
CA ASP A 1062 -22.38 25.51 -22.72
C ASP A 1062 -22.91 24.63 -21.56
N ASN A 1063 -22.07 23.74 -21.01
CA ASN A 1063 -22.43 22.77 -19.99
C ASN A 1063 -23.66 21.91 -20.37
N ASN A 1064 -23.82 21.57 -21.66
CA ASN A 1064 -24.92 20.76 -22.15
C ASN A 1064 -25.01 19.38 -21.46
N ALA A 1065 -23.88 18.83 -20.99
CA ALA A 1065 -23.85 17.63 -20.16
C ALA A 1065 -24.71 17.72 -18.88
N ILE A 1066 -24.87 18.91 -18.28
CA ILE A 1066 -25.71 19.11 -17.08
C ILE A 1066 -27.19 19.08 -17.44
N LYS A 1067 -27.56 19.49 -18.65
CA LYS A 1067 -28.96 19.43 -19.14
C LYS A 1067 -29.48 18.00 -19.24
N LEU A 1068 -28.57 17.03 -19.26
CA LEU A 1068 -28.88 15.61 -19.20
C LEU A 1068 -29.13 15.11 -17.78
N ILE A 1069 -28.92 15.91 -16.74
CA ILE A 1069 -29.25 15.52 -15.36
C ILE A 1069 -30.71 15.89 -15.08
N THR A 1070 -31.60 14.90 -15.13
CA THR A 1070 -33.06 15.07 -14.99
C THR A 1070 -33.55 15.03 -13.56
N TYR A 1071 -32.78 14.43 -12.65
CA TYR A 1071 -33.13 14.37 -11.24
C TYR A 1071 -31.92 14.66 -10.38
N LYS A 1072 -32.10 15.52 -9.37
CA LYS A 1072 -31.10 15.88 -8.37
C LYS A 1072 -31.80 16.24 -7.07
N THR A 1073 -31.34 15.70 -5.95
CA THR A 1073 -31.84 16.04 -4.61
C THR A 1073 -30.72 16.18 -3.60
N GLY A 1074 -31.02 16.85 -2.49
CA GLY A 1074 -30.10 17.00 -1.37
C GLY A 1074 -28.87 17.84 -1.76
N GLN A 1075 -27.68 17.35 -1.44
CA GLN A 1075 -26.42 18.08 -1.67
C GLN A 1075 -26.11 18.26 -3.16
N TYR A 1076 -26.49 17.34 -4.04
CA TYR A 1076 -26.20 17.46 -5.47
C TYR A 1076 -26.89 18.66 -6.12
N GLU A 1077 -28.07 19.03 -5.64
CA GLU A 1077 -28.76 20.23 -6.11
C GLU A 1077 -27.98 21.50 -5.77
N GLN A 1078 -27.41 21.56 -4.57
CA GLN A 1078 -26.59 22.69 -4.12
C GLN A 1078 -25.25 22.74 -4.87
N LEU A 1079 -24.60 21.59 -5.05
CA LEU A 1079 -23.30 21.49 -5.70
C LEU A 1079 -23.38 21.79 -7.21
N LEU A 1080 -24.44 21.36 -7.90
CA LEU A 1080 -24.64 21.66 -9.32
C LEU A 1080 -24.92 23.15 -9.62
N ASN A 1081 -25.33 23.94 -8.61
CA ASN A 1081 -25.55 25.38 -8.75
C ASN A 1081 -24.25 26.20 -8.69
N ASP A 1082 -23.12 25.60 -8.29
CA ASP A 1082 -21.81 26.25 -8.22
C ASP A 1082 -20.80 25.52 -9.13
N PRO A 1083 -20.42 26.10 -10.29
CA PRO A 1083 -19.48 25.49 -11.24
C PRO A 1083 -18.10 25.16 -10.67
N THR A 1084 -17.73 25.69 -9.49
CA THR A 1084 -16.47 25.33 -8.80
C THR A 1084 -16.57 24.05 -7.97
N LYS A 1085 -17.80 23.56 -7.74
CA LYS A 1085 -18.11 22.42 -6.88
C LYS A 1085 -18.25 21.10 -7.64
N TYR A 1086 -18.09 21.09 -8.96
CA TYR A 1086 -18.05 19.86 -9.73
C TYR A 1086 -17.14 20.00 -10.95
N SER A 1087 -16.67 18.88 -11.48
CA SER A 1087 -15.97 18.79 -12.77
C SER A 1087 -16.61 17.71 -13.63
N ILE A 1088 -16.72 17.96 -14.94
CA ILE A 1088 -17.27 17.01 -15.90
C ILE A 1088 -16.17 16.60 -16.88
N ASN A 1089 -15.99 15.30 -17.07
CA ASN A 1089 -15.10 14.72 -18.07
C ASN A 1089 -15.92 13.93 -19.10
N ILE A 1090 -15.68 14.18 -20.38
CA ILE A 1090 -16.44 13.59 -21.49
C ILE A 1090 -15.46 12.85 -22.40
N VAL A 1091 -15.67 11.55 -22.58
CA VAL A 1091 -14.79 10.66 -23.34
C VAL A 1091 -15.58 10.04 -24.50
N ALA A 1092 -15.15 10.33 -25.74
CA ALA A 1092 -15.70 9.69 -26.93
C ALA A 1092 -14.93 8.40 -27.26
N ASN A 1093 -15.66 7.31 -27.56
CA ASN A 1093 -15.11 6.10 -28.14
C ASN A 1093 -15.68 5.91 -29.55
N THR A 1094 -14.91 6.35 -30.55
CA THR A 1094 -15.34 6.31 -31.96
C THR A 1094 -15.42 4.89 -32.52
N THR A 1095 -14.61 3.95 -32.00
CA THR A 1095 -14.64 2.53 -32.40
C THR A 1095 -15.91 1.83 -31.93
N GLN A 1096 -16.38 2.14 -30.71
CA GLN A 1096 -17.59 1.57 -30.13
C GLN A 1096 -18.85 2.42 -30.37
N LYS A 1097 -18.72 3.60 -30.98
CA LYS A 1097 -19.81 4.58 -31.19
C LYS A 1097 -20.50 5.00 -29.90
N THR A 1098 -19.71 5.29 -28.86
CA THR A 1098 -20.24 5.69 -27.55
C THR A 1098 -19.59 6.96 -27.03
N VAL A 1099 -20.29 7.66 -26.14
CA VAL A 1099 -19.79 8.82 -25.39
C VAL A 1099 -20.07 8.61 -23.91
N SER A 1100 -19.01 8.62 -23.10
CA SER A 1100 -19.11 8.52 -21.65
C SER A 1100 -19.01 9.91 -21.01
N VAL A 1101 -19.93 10.23 -20.11
CA VAL A 1101 -19.93 11.45 -19.31
C VAL A 1101 -19.66 11.06 -17.86
N TYR A 1102 -18.63 11.65 -17.27
CA TYR A 1102 -18.26 11.49 -15.86
C TYR A 1102 -18.42 12.83 -15.17
N ILE A 1103 -19.09 12.88 -14.02
CA ILE A 1103 -19.17 14.07 -13.18
C ILE A 1103 -18.61 13.75 -11.80
N HIS A 1104 -17.66 14.57 -11.35
CA HIS A 1104 -17.07 14.51 -10.03
C HIS A 1104 -17.53 15.72 -9.20
N PHE A 1105 -17.87 15.51 -7.93
CA PHE A 1105 -18.36 16.53 -7.01
C PHE A 1105 -17.34 16.83 -5.90
N ASN A 1106 -16.97 18.11 -5.76
CA ASN A 1106 -16.09 18.61 -4.72
C ASN A 1106 -16.92 19.10 -3.52
N GLY A 1107 -16.69 18.53 -2.33
CA GLY A 1107 -17.29 19.00 -1.08
C GLY A 1107 -18.60 18.32 -0.68
N ILE A 1108 -18.81 17.07 -1.08
CA ILE A 1108 -19.84 16.20 -0.48
C ILE A 1108 -19.52 16.00 1.00
N THR A 1109 -20.53 16.20 1.85
CA THR A 1109 -20.40 16.07 3.32
C THR A 1109 -21.10 14.85 3.89
N ASP A 1110 -22.07 14.26 3.18
CA ASP A 1110 -22.63 12.93 3.54
C ASP A 1110 -21.68 11.83 3.06
N SER A 1111 -21.14 11.04 3.99
CA SER A 1111 -20.18 9.97 3.70
C SER A 1111 -20.75 8.81 2.89
N ASN A 1112 -22.08 8.70 2.79
CA ASN A 1112 -22.74 7.64 2.01
C ASN A 1112 -23.09 8.09 0.57
N SER A 1113 -22.91 9.37 0.25
CA SER A 1113 -23.19 9.94 -1.07
C SER A 1113 -22.00 9.79 -2.00
N LEU A 1114 -22.24 9.45 -3.27
CA LEU A 1114 -21.19 9.24 -4.27
C LEU A 1114 -20.55 10.56 -4.69
N SER A 1115 -19.22 10.63 -4.68
CA SER A 1115 -18.45 11.76 -5.21
C SER A 1115 -18.29 11.75 -6.73
N GLU A 1116 -18.66 10.67 -7.40
CA GLU A 1116 -18.56 10.55 -8.86
C GLU A 1116 -19.75 9.78 -9.44
N TYR A 1117 -20.28 10.26 -10.56
CA TYR A 1117 -21.30 9.59 -11.37
C TYR A 1117 -20.84 9.48 -12.81
N SER A 1118 -21.29 8.42 -13.50
CA SER A 1118 -21.06 8.27 -14.93
C SER A 1118 -22.26 7.72 -15.68
N VAL A 1119 -22.37 8.11 -16.96
CA VAL A 1119 -23.33 7.58 -17.93
C VAL A 1119 -22.65 7.38 -19.27
N VAL A 1120 -23.11 6.39 -20.04
CA VAL A 1120 -22.62 6.11 -21.39
C VAL A 1120 -23.79 6.19 -22.35
N TYR A 1121 -23.63 6.97 -23.42
CA TYR A 1121 -24.59 7.13 -24.50
C TYR A 1121 -24.09 6.44 -25.77
N ALA A 1122 -24.97 5.73 -26.47
CA ALA A 1122 -24.71 5.18 -27.80
C ALA A 1122 -25.17 6.20 -28.86
N ILE A 1123 -24.24 6.63 -29.71
CA ILE A 1123 -24.44 7.72 -30.69
C ILE A 1123 -24.18 7.22 -32.11
#